data_AF-A0A165VQ06-F1
#
_entry.id   AF-A0A165VQ06-F1
#
_cell.length_a   1.000
_cell.length_b   1.000
_cell.length_c   1.000
_cell.angle_alpha   90.00
_cell.angle_beta   90.00
_cell.angle_gamma   90.00
#
_symmetry.space_group_name_H-M   'P 1'
#
loop_
_entity.id
_entity.type
_entity.pdbx_description
1 polymer ?
#
loop_
_entity_poly.entity_id
_entity_poly.type
_entity_poly.pdbx_seq_one_letter_code
_entity_poly.pdbx_strand_id
1 'polypeptide(L)'
;MCDWVNAAFLIDDLTDGQSGSDAEKTMQAHLDGLAGKPGDRSTIYMMFEDVGRRLRKGFGPNAFARFISSSERYAQAVTREAQLREGNRVLPFEEYVDYRRNTSGVQPCLEFIEYALQFEIPKSLISDARIKILYNFTTDLVAWTNVTTAQMHNVRASAASPSVSLEKGSYRLRASRRILTTSRSRSSSNNVRRSSGANQLGSHETHLAILIVLLALATISSFGAAYYLYITRWAYLDMQSTGDAPSDVSQVGLFDLSVHPGSNLLRVGDGDRFLSYLPHSGFHNQRIALENALVLSRMLNRTLLVPPVRLGNRPLPYMNFTKLQKLVALSGKEGLYHCALVSPQRLIPLECYDYLQYTLVSWHSLMDLSTLQVSQGLIERWNFTNAWLEGLNITEKDVYTVQDSTAYHFRFVDSKAGLSADQKYQESIQINDVAEVSAKLLQLGTLFGSSRLRLRRLENLTLRRDIRRNMTLSNPFLLRIAESVSKAMGDMYLAAHVRTGDGMFNERQQDNVRHIWWRLLRDALGFDDGEILAMEQHLSNINWTAVPLASPTLSPDLPALKVPHPPLPPLPSSFNINHPCRDLSPNPHDSRLSIPLFVSTDIPDPRTHPLIQPFLSIFPCTFFLSDFASELSRMDGLENRYDGLKLKFFLLPFVDAMVAGKARYVVGTEGSTFSAYVQDVLWRTYHGWEIVQRG
;
A
#
# COMPACT_ATOMS: atom_id res chain seq x y z
N MET A 1 -18.01 11.65 -21.27
CA MET A 1 -16.92 10.65 -21.37
C MET A 1 -16.52 10.16 -19.98
N CYS A 2 -15.89 10.98 -19.12
CA CYS A 2 -15.46 10.54 -17.78
C CYS A 2 -16.58 9.92 -16.93
N ASP A 3 -17.77 10.54 -16.90
CA ASP A 3 -18.90 9.99 -16.13
C ASP A 3 -19.37 8.63 -16.64
N TRP A 4 -19.31 8.37 -17.95
CA TRP A 4 -19.64 7.06 -18.50
C TRP A 4 -18.59 6.03 -18.09
N VAL A 5 -17.30 6.39 -18.16
CA VAL A 5 -16.20 5.51 -17.76
C VAL A 5 -16.30 5.17 -16.27
N ASN A 6 -16.55 6.16 -15.41
CA ASN A 6 -16.75 5.94 -13.97
C ASN A 6 -17.98 5.07 -13.70
N ALA A 7 -19.09 5.31 -14.40
CA ALA A 7 -20.29 4.50 -14.30
C ALA A 7 -20.09 3.06 -14.79
N ALA A 8 -19.23 2.84 -15.79
CA ALA A 8 -18.87 1.51 -16.28
C ALA A 8 -18.06 0.71 -15.23
N PHE A 9 -17.14 1.35 -14.49
CA PHE A 9 -16.47 0.72 -13.36
C PHE A 9 -17.45 0.31 -12.25
N LEU A 10 -18.47 1.12 -11.97
CA LEU A 10 -19.52 0.75 -11.02
C LEU A 10 -20.34 -0.46 -11.50
N ILE A 11 -20.64 -0.55 -12.79
CA ILE A 11 -21.28 -1.74 -13.38
C ILE A 11 -20.39 -2.97 -13.20
N ASP A 12 -19.09 -2.84 -13.45
CA ASP A 12 -18.13 -3.93 -13.28
C ASP A 12 -18.15 -4.46 -11.82
N ASP A 13 -18.01 -3.56 -10.85
CA ASP A 13 -18.06 -3.87 -9.41
C ASP A 13 -19.39 -4.53 -8.99
N LEU A 14 -20.52 -4.07 -9.56
CA LEU A 14 -21.85 -4.59 -9.23
C LEU A 14 -22.07 -5.97 -9.85
N THR A 15 -21.75 -6.13 -11.13
CA THR A 15 -22.03 -7.36 -11.89
C THR A 15 -21.11 -8.51 -11.49
N ASP A 16 -19.93 -8.23 -10.94
CA ASP A 16 -19.00 -9.21 -10.38
C ASP A 16 -19.64 -10.13 -9.32
N GLY A 17 -20.61 -9.60 -8.56
CA GLY A 17 -21.33 -10.34 -7.52
C GLY A 17 -22.72 -10.85 -7.92
N GLN A 18 -23.17 -10.61 -9.16
CA GLN A 18 -24.53 -10.91 -9.60
C GLN A 18 -24.67 -12.28 -10.27
N SER A 19 -25.87 -12.87 -10.17
CA SER A 19 -26.29 -14.00 -11.01
C SER A 19 -26.37 -13.58 -12.48
N GLY A 20 -26.40 -14.54 -13.41
CA GLY A 20 -26.62 -14.23 -14.83
C GLY A 20 -27.89 -13.41 -15.06
N SER A 21 -28.96 -13.74 -14.32
CA SER A 21 -30.26 -13.06 -14.42
C SER A 21 -30.28 -11.64 -13.84
N ASP A 22 -29.49 -11.37 -12.80
CA ASP A 22 -29.41 -10.04 -12.19
C ASP A 22 -28.45 -9.12 -12.95
N ALA A 23 -27.38 -9.67 -13.50
CA ALA A 23 -26.52 -8.97 -14.45
C ALA A 23 -27.29 -8.57 -15.71
N GLU A 24 -28.16 -9.45 -16.23
CA GLU A 24 -29.02 -9.13 -17.37
C GLU A 24 -29.94 -7.93 -17.10
N LYS A 25 -30.61 -7.89 -15.94
CA LYS A 25 -31.44 -6.75 -15.53
C LYS A 25 -30.63 -5.46 -15.41
N THR A 26 -29.45 -5.55 -14.79
CA THR A 26 -28.53 -4.42 -14.62
C THR A 26 -28.06 -3.86 -15.97
N MET A 27 -27.67 -4.74 -16.89
CA MET A 27 -27.23 -4.33 -18.23
C MET A 27 -28.40 -3.86 -19.10
N GLN A 28 -29.61 -4.35 -18.88
CA GLN A 28 -30.81 -3.83 -19.54
C GLN A 28 -31.12 -2.39 -19.07
N ALA A 29 -31.06 -2.12 -17.75
CA ALA A 29 -31.21 -0.77 -17.20
C ALA A 29 -30.14 0.21 -17.74
N HIS A 30 -28.90 -0.26 -17.91
CA HIS A 30 -27.83 0.48 -18.57
C HIS A 30 -28.17 0.86 -20.02
N LEU A 31 -28.63 -0.10 -20.83
CA LEU A 31 -28.98 0.13 -22.23
C LEU A 31 -30.21 1.05 -22.37
N ASP A 32 -31.23 0.86 -21.55
CA ASP A 32 -32.45 1.66 -21.62
C ASP A 32 -32.19 3.13 -21.22
N GLY A 33 -31.36 3.36 -20.18
CA GLY A 33 -30.92 4.71 -19.82
C GLY A 33 -30.10 5.38 -20.94
N LEU A 34 -29.12 4.66 -21.51
CA LEU A 34 -28.31 5.16 -22.63
C LEU A 34 -29.15 5.45 -23.88
N ALA A 35 -30.20 4.68 -24.16
CA ALA A 35 -31.09 4.90 -25.28
C ALA A 35 -32.18 5.94 -25.00
N GLY A 36 -32.45 6.26 -23.72
CA GLY A 36 -33.56 7.11 -23.31
C GLY A 36 -34.93 6.43 -23.46
N LYS A 37 -34.96 5.10 -23.36
CA LYS A 37 -36.18 4.30 -23.33
C LYS A 37 -36.78 4.34 -21.92
N PRO A 38 -38.10 4.13 -21.74
CA PRO A 38 -38.68 3.97 -20.42
C PRO A 38 -38.01 2.79 -19.69
N GLY A 39 -37.46 3.03 -18.50
CA GLY A 39 -36.79 1.99 -17.71
C GLY A 39 -37.33 1.83 -16.29
N ASP A 40 -36.66 0.96 -15.54
CA ASP A 40 -37.10 0.42 -14.25
C ASP A 40 -36.94 1.38 -13.05
N ARG A 41 -36.44 2.61 -13.29
CA ARG A 41 -36.10 3.63 -12.27
C ARG A 41 -35.09 3.15 -11.23
N SER A 42 -34.33 2.11 -11.52
CA SER A 42 -33.18 1.71 -10.70
C SER A 42 -32.11 2.82 -10.69
N THR A 43 -31.22 2.79 -9.69
CA THR A 43 -30.07 3.71 -9.63
C THR A 43 -29.20 3.63 -10.89
N ILE A 44 -29.04 2.43 -11.45
CA ILE A 44 -28.30 2.19 -12.69
C ILE A 44 -29.01 2.87 -13.87
N TYR A 45 -30.33 2.66 -14.02
CA TYR A 45 -31.11 3.32 -15.05
C TYR A 45 -31.00 4.85 -14.95
N MET A 46 -31.24 5.44 -13.77
CA MET A 46 -31.21 6.90 -13.59
C MET A 46 -29.83 7.51 -13.90
N MET A 47 -28.76 6.81 -13.53
CA MET A 47 -27.39 7.21 -13.84
C MET A 47 -27.12 7.19 -15.35
N PHE A 48 -27.50 6.11 -16.04
CA PHE A 48 -27.30 6.00 -17.49
C PHE A 48 -28.30 6.82 -18.30
N GLU A 49 -29.46 7.16 -17.75
CA GLU A 49 -30.39 8.13 -18.32
C GLU A 49 -29.76 9.53 -18.36
N ASP A 50 -29.13 9.97 -17.26
CA ASP A 50 -28.42 11.25 -17.21
C ASP A 50 -27.25 11.28 -18.20
N VAL A 51 -26.39 10.26 -18.15
CA VAL A 51 -25.23 10.13 -19.03
C VAL A 51 -25.70 10.06 -20.49
N GLY A 52 -26.66 9.20 -20.79
CA GLY A 52 -27.24 9.02 -22.12
C GLY A 52 -27.84 10.31 -22.67
N ARG A 53 -28.57 11.07 -21.85
CA ARG A 53 -29.14 12.37 -22.22
C ARG A 53 -28.06 13.37 -22.65
N ARG A 54 -26.90 13.38 -21.99
CA ARG A 54 -25.77 14.24 -22.35
C ARG A 54 -25.03 13.74 -23.58
N LEU A 55 -24.85 12.42 -23.72
CA LEU A 55 -24.21 11.82 -24.89
C LEU A 55 -25.03 12.01 -26.17
N ARG A 56 -26.35 11.82 -26.12
CA ARG A 56 -27.27 12.05 -27.26
C ARG A 56 -27.22 13.47 -27.81
N LYS A 57 -26.86 14.46 -26.99
CA LYS A 57 -26.71 15.86 -27.42
C LYS A 57 -25.39 16.14 -28.15
N GLY A 58 -24.34 15.39 -27.85
CA GLY A 58 -22.99 15.68 -28.35
C GLY A 58 -22.45 14.70 -29.39
N PHE A 59 -23.05 13.51 -29.53
CA PHE A 59 -22.71 12.58 -30.60
C PHE A 59 -23.42 12.95 -31.90
N GLY A 60 -22.75 12.72 -33.04
CA GLY A 60 -23.43 12.57 -34.33
C GLY A 60 -24.30 11.30 -34.36
N PRO A 61 -25.35 11.24 -35.20
CA PRO A 61 -26.32 10.15 -35.19
C PRO A 61 -25.75 8.78 -35.58
N ASN A 62 -24.78 8.72 -36.50
CA ASN A 62 -24.14 7.46 -36.89
C ASN A 62 -23.14 6.99 -35.83
N ALA A 63 -22.38 7.91 -35.25
CA ALA A 63 -21.46 7.61 -34.15
C ALA A 63 -22.22 7.18 -32.89
N PHE A 64 -23.35 7.82 -32.58
CA PHE A 64 -24.21 7.40 -31.47
C PHE A 64 -24.78 6.01 -31.68
N ALA A 65 -25.23 5.67 -32.90
CA ALA A 65 -25.72 4.34 -33.22
C ALA A 65 -24.65 3.26 -33.03
N ARG A 66 -23.38 3.55 -33.38
CA ARG A 66 -22.25 2.63 -33.12
C ARG A 66 -21.95 2.52 -31.64
N PHE A 67 -21.98 3.63 -30.90
CA PHE A 67 -21.82 3.63 -29.46
C PHE A 67 -22.88 2.73 -28.79
N ILE A 68 -24.16 2.86 -29.16
CA ILE A 68 -25.21 1.97 -28.66
C ILE A 68 -24.95 0.51 -29.05
N SER A 69 -24.61 0.22 -30.31
CA SER A 69 -24.33 -1.15 -30.76
C SER A 69 -23.12 -1.79 -30.06
N SER A 70 -22.07 -1.02 -29.78
CA SER A 70 -20.91 -1.48 -29.01
C SER A 70 -21.26 -1.70 -27.53
N SER A 71 -22.14 -0.85 -26.96
CA SER A 71 -22.64 -0.99 -25.59
C SER A 71 -23.56 -2.20 -25.43
N GLU A 72 -24.37 -2.53 -26.44
CA GLU A 72 -25.18 -3.76 -26.49
C GLU A 72 -24.30 -5.02 -26.49
N ARG A 73 -23.22 -5.03 -27.28
CA ARG A 73 -22.26 -6.14 -27.28
C ARG A 73 -21.54 -6.28 -25.94
N TYR A 74 -21.16 -5.15 -25.32
CA TYR A 74 -20.59 -5.13 -23.98
C TYR A 74 -21.58 -5.68 -22.93
N ALA A 75 -22.83 -5.21 -22.94
CA ALA A 75 -23.91 -5.69 -22.09
C ALA A 75 -24.11 -7.21 -22.19
N GLN A 76 -24.21 -7.73 -23.41
CA GLN A 76 -24.34 -9.17 -23.64
C GLN A 76 -23.12 -9.95 -23.12
N ALA A 77 -21.92 -9.41 -23.29
CA ALA A 77 -20.70 -10.07 -22.86
C ALA A 77 -20.58 -10.11 -21.33
N VAL A 78 -20.93 -9.03 -20.62
CA VAL A 78 -20.97 -8.95 -19.15
C VAL A 78 -22.03 -9.90 -18.57
N THR A 79 -23.23 -9.93 -19.14
CA THR A 79 -24.28 -10.88 -18.74
C THR A 79 -23.81 -12.33 -18.92
N ARG A 80 -23.18 -12.64 -20.06
CA ARG A 80 -22.60 -13.96 -20.31
C ARG A 80 -21.48 -14.28 -19.32
N GLU A 81 -20.74 -13.29 -18.84
CA GLU A 81 -19.67 -13.49 -17.88
C GLU A 81 -20.23 -13.95 -16.54
N ALA A 82 -21.30 -13.30 -16.08
CA ALA A 82 -22.04 -13.69 -14.89
C ALA A 82 -22.63 -15.11 -15.02
N GLN A 83 -23.15 -15.49 -16.18
CA GLN A 83 -23.63 -16.86 -16.44
C GLN A 83 -22.50 -17.89 -16.41
N LEU A 84 -21.34 -17.56 -16.98
CA LEU A 84 -20.16 -18.43 -16.95
C LEU A 84 -19.65 -18.60 -15.51
N ARG A 85 -19.62 -17.52 -14.71
CA ARG A 85 -19.34 -17.54 -13.27
C ARG A 85 -20.28 -18.48 -12.53
N GLU A 86 -21.58 -18.25 -12.68
CA GLU A 86 -22.64 -19.01 -12.01
C GLU A 86 -22.58 -20.51 -12.35
N GLY A 87 -22.28 -20.84 -13.61
CA GLY A 87 -22.07 -22.21 -14.08
C GLY A 87 -20.66 -22.77 -13.84
N ASN A 88 -19.74 -22.01 -13.24
CA ASN A 88 -18.33 -22.36 -13.03
C ASN A 88 -17.60 -22.85 -14.30
N ARG A 89 -17.84 -22.19 -15.45
CA ARG A 89 -17.34 -22.59 -16.79
C ARG A 89 -16.24 -21.68 -17.32
N VAL A 90 -15.05 -22.23 -17.53
CA VAL A 90 -13.89 -21.56 -18.14
C VAL A 90 -13.93 -21.68 -19.67
N LEU A 91 -13.78 -20.57 -20.40
CA LEU A 91 -13.64 -20.60 -21.87
C LEU A 91 -12.24 -21.10 -22.27
N PRO A 92 -12.06 -21.76 -23.43
CA PRO A 92 -10.75 -22.00 -24.04
C PRO A 92 -10.05 -20.72 -24.49
N PHE A 93 -8.71 -20.73 -24.63
CA PHE A 93 -7.92 -19.52 -24.88
C PHE A 93 -8.36 -18.78 -26.14
N GLU A 94 -8.54 -19.53 -27.23
CA GLU A 94 -8.91 -18.98 -28.53
C GLU A 94 -10.29 -18.31 -28.46
N GLU A 95 -11.25 -18.93 -27.76
CA GLU A 95 -12.57 -18.34 -27.51
C GLU A 95 -12.50 -17.13 -26.57
N TYR A 96 -11.58 -17.15 -25.59
CA TYR A 96 -11.40 -16.06 -24.64
C TYR A 96 -10.87 -14.80 -25.29
N VAL A 97 -9.93 -14.90 -26.24
CA VAL A 97 -9.36 -13.74 -26.96
C VAL A 97 -10.47 -12.92 -27.61
N ASP A 98 -11.36 -13.57 -28.35
CA ASP A 98 -12.46 -12.89 -29.04
C ASP A 98 -13.55 -12.42 -28.06
N TYR A 99 -13.81 -13.20 -27.01
CA TYR A 99 -14.75 -12.83 -25.96
C TYR A 99 -14.29 -11.58 -25.18
N ARG A 100 -13.01 -11.51 -24.83
CA ARG A 100 -12.42 -10.44 -24.02
C ARG A 100 -12.52 -9.07 -24.67
N ARG A 101 -12.46 -9.00 -26.01
CA ARG A 101 -12.69 -7.74 -26.74
C ARG A 101 -14.04 -7.12 -26.37
N ASN A 102 -15.08 -7.95 -26.24
CA ASN A 102 -16.42 -7.48 -25.94
C ASN A 102 -16.66 -7.26 -24.44
N THR A 103 -16.01 -8.00 -23.53
CA THR A 103 -16.12 -7.75 -22.08
C THR A 103 -15.25 -6.61 -21.58
N SER A 104 -14.26 -6.14 -22.35
CA SER A 104 -13.29 -5.13 -21.90
C SER A 104 -13.83 -3.73 -21.68
N GLY A 105 -15.02 -3.40 -22.19
CA GLY A 105 -15.54 -2.03 -22.20
C GLY A 105 -14.75 -1.07 -23.10
N VAL A 106 -13.69 -1.52 -23.79
CA VAL A 106 -12.82 -0.67 -24.61
C VAL A 106 -13.52 -0.23 -25.89
N GLN A 107 -14.33 -1.09 -26.50
CA GLN A 107 -15.01 -0.77 -27.76
C GLN A 107 -15.98 0.42 -27.64
N PRO A 108 -16.88 0.48 -26.64
CA PRO A 108 -17.63 1.71 -26.36
C PRO A 108 -16.77 2.94 -26.13
N CYS A 109 -15.59 2.79 -25.50
CA CYS A 109 -14.65 3.89 -25.31
C CYS A 109 -14.06 4.41 -26.63
N LEU A 110 -13.80 3.53 -27.61
CA LEU A 110 -13.28 3.94 -28.92
C LEU A 110 -14.28 4.80 -29.70
N GLU A 111 -15.58 4.57 -29.50
CA GLU A 111 -16.61 5.41 -30.15
C GLU A 111 -16.59 6.86 -29.60
N PHE A 112 -16.05 7.10 -28.39
CA PHE A 112 -15.88 8.46 -27.89
C PHE A 112 -14.84 9.28 -28.67
N ILE A 113 -14.02 8.69 -29.54
CA ILE A 113 -13.10 9.46 -30.40
C ILE A 113 -13.89 10.41 -31.31
N GLU A 114 -14.96 9.90 -31.92
CA GLU A 114 -15.85 10.67 -32.79
C GLU A 114 -16.64 11.73 -32.01
N TYR A 115 -17.03 11.41 -30.77
CA TYR A 115 -17.62 12.36 -29.83
C TYR A 115 -16.65 13.47 -29.42
N ALA A 116 -15.42 13.13 -29.04
CA ALA A 116 -14.44 14.10 -28.53
C ALA A 116 -13.98 15.06 -29.62
N LEU A 117 -13.79 14.55 -30.83
CA LEU A 117 -13.29 15.30 -31.98
C LEU A 117 -14.40 15.88 -32.86
N GLN A 118 -15.67 15.65 -32.49
CA GLN A 118 -16.85 16.21 -33.15
C GLN A 118 -16.88 15.94 -34.67
N PHE A 119 -16.61 14.70 -35.07
CA PHE A 119 -16.67 14.25 -36.47
C PHE A 119 -17.28 12.84 -36.58
N GLU A 120 -17.77 12.47 -37.77
CA GLU A 120 -18.24 11.11 -38.05
C GLU A 120 -17.39 10.44 -39.14
N ILE A 121 -16.85 9.26 -38.83
CA ILE A 121 -16.14 8.40 -39.76
C ILE A 121 -17.15 7.86 -40.78
N PRO A 122 -16.90 8.02 -42.10
CA PRO A 122 -17.77 7.48 -43.13
C PRO A 122 -17.90 5.95 -43.05
N LYS A 123 -19.10 5.42 -43.33
CA LYS A 123 -19.38 3.97 -43.30
C LYS A 123 -18.43 3.15 -44.18
N SER A 124 -17.98 3.71 -45.31
CA SER A 124 -17.01 3.08 -46.22
C SER A 124 -15.66 2.83 -45.55
N LEU A 125 -15.20 3.76 -44.70
CA LEU A 125 -13.94 3.65 -43.98
C LEU A 125 -14.05 2.71 -42.77
N ILE A 126 -15.17 2.75 -42.04
CA ILE A 126 -15.43 1.80 -40.93
C ILE A 126 -15.51 0.35 -41.42
N SER A 127 -16.01 0.16 -42.65
CA SER A 127 -16.12 -1.17 -43.25
C SER A 127 -14.79 -1.70 -43.80
N ASP A 128 -13.78 -0.82 -43.97
CA ASP A 128 -12.46 -1.15 -44.48
C ASP A 128 -11.75 -2.15 -43.54
N ALA A 129 -11.21 -3.22 -44.12
CA ALA A 129 -10.56 -4.29 -43.37
C ALA A 129 -9.38 -3.77 -42.53
N ARG A 130 -8.65 -2.76 -42.99
CA ARG A 130 -7.51 -2.17 -42.28
C ARG A 130 -7.95 -1.42 -41.02
N ILE A 131 -9.06 -0.70 -41.11
CA ILE A 131 -9.64 0.02 -39.96
C ILE A 131 -10.18 -0.97 -38.93
N LYS A 132 -10.81 -2.06 -39.36
CA LYS A 132 -11.24 -3.15 -38.46
C LYS A 132 -10.07 -3.83 -37.76
N ILE A 133 -8.97 -4.08 -38.49
CA ILE A 133 -7.74 -4.63 -37.89
C ILE A 133 -7.18 -3.66 -36.85
N LEU A 134 -7.09 -2.36 -37.16
CA LEU A 134 -6.60 -1.36 -36.23
C LEU A 134 -7.49 -1.22 -34.98
N TYR A 135 -8.80 -1.24 -35.17
CA TYR A 135 -9.79 -1.20 -34.08
C TYR A 135 -9.66 -2.41 -33.16
N ASN A 136 -9.53 -3.61 -33.72
CA ASN A 136 -9.32 -4.84 -32.95
C ASN A 136 -7.96 -4.84 -32.25
N PHE A 137 -6.89 -4.43 -32.93
CA PHE A 137 -5.55 -4.37 -32.34
C PHE A 137 -5.49 -3.38 -31.17
N THR A 138 -6.14 -2.22 -31.30
CA THR A 138 -6.24 -1.22 -30.24
C THR A 138 -7.04 -1.78 -29.05
N THR A 139 -8.16 -2.46 -29.34
CA THR A 139 -8.96 -3.15 -28.32
C THR A 139 -8.13 -4.19 -27.59
N ASP A 140 -7.40 -5.02 -28.32
CA ASP A 140 -6.54 -6.08 -27.77
C ASP A 140 -5.45 -5.49 -26.89
N LEU A 141 -4.70 -4.49 -27.38
CA LEU A 141 -3.60 -3.88 -26.63
C LEU A 141 -4.08 -3.36 -25.27
N VAL A 142 -5.21 -2.65 -25.25
CA VAL A 142 -5.77 -2.10 -24.00
C VAL A 142 -6.36 -3.20 -23.12
N ALA A 143 -7.11 -4.15 -23.70
CA ALA A 143 -7.69 -5.25 -22.97
C ALA A 143 -6.63 -6.14 -22.30
N TRP A 144 -5.54 -6.46 -23.02
CA TRP A 144 -4.42 -7.24 -22.48
C TRP A 144 -3.58 -6.47 -21.47
N THR A 145 -3.38 -5.16 -21.68
CA THR A 145 -2.74 -4.32 -20.65
C THR A 145 -3.56 -4.33 -19.37
N ASN A 146 -4.88 -4.19 -19.48
CA ASN A 146 -5.80 -4.32 -18.35
C ASN A 146 -5.65 -5.70 -17.66
N VAL A 147 -5.59 -6.79 -18.43
CA VAL A 147 -5.32 -8.13 -17.86
C VAL A 147 -3.98 -8.16 -17.09
N THR A 148 -2.91 -7.61 -17.65
CA THR A 148 -1.59 -7.59 -16.97
C THR A 148 -1.56 -6.70 -15.73
N THR A 149 -2.28 -5.58 -15.71
CA THR A 149 -2.39 -4.70 -14.53
C THR A 149 -3.37 -5.23 -13.50
N ALA A 150 -4.47 -5.85 -13.91
CA ALA A 150 -5.43 -6.52 -13.02
C ALA A 150 -4.78 -7.74 -12.34
N GLN A 151 -3.91 -8.47 -13.04
CA GLN A 151 -3.02 -9.50 -12.47
C GLN A 151 -2.14 -8.97 -11.33
N MET A 152 -1.71 -7.71 -11.40
CA MET A 152 -0.91 -7.04 -10.37
C MET A 152 -1.74 -6.48 -9.20
N HIS A 153 -2.99 -6.05 -9.45
CA HIS A 153 -3.77 -5.27 -8.47
C HIS A 153 -4.87 -6.03 -7.70
N ASN A 154 -5.39 -7.20 -8.15
CA ASN A 154 -6.59 -7.76 -7.52
C ASN A 154 -6.54 -9.26 -7.11
N VAL A 155 -6.91 -9.54 -5.86
CA VAL A 155 -7.07 -10.89 -5.26
C VAL A 155 -8.54 -11.34 -5.24
N ARG A 156 -9.53 -10.46 -5.43
CA ARG A 156 -10.96 -10.84 -5.47
C ARG A 156 -11.44 -11.38 -6.82
N ALA A 157 -10.75 -11.08 -7.93
CA ALA A 157 -11.16 -11.52 -9.27
C ALA A 157 -11.11 -13.05 -9.49
N SER A 158 -10.51 -13.84 -8.59
CA SER A 158 -10.51 -15.30 -8.72
C SER A 158 -11.86 -15.96 -8.50
N ALA A 159 -12.83 -15.23 -7.91
CA ALA A 159 -14.22 -15.68 -7.82
C ALA A 159 -15.13 -15.01 -8.88
N ALA A 160 -14.61 -13.99 -9.59
CA ALA A 160 -15.41 -13.12 -10.43
C ALA A 160 -15.34 -13.43 -11.93
N SER A 161 -14.57 -14.40 -12.41
CA SER A 161 -14.75 -14.91 -13.79
C SER A 161 -13.98 -16.20 -13.99
N PRO A 162 -14.60 -17.30 -14.44
CA PRO A 162 -13.85 -18.50 -14.78
C PRO A 162 -12.88 -18.23 -15.95
N SER A 163 -13.10 -17.18 -16.74
CA SER A 163 -12.21 -16.78 -17.84
C SER A 163 -10.82 -16.26 -17.38
N VAL A 164 -10.66 -15.94 -16.09
CA VAL A 164 -9.36 -15.63 -15.43
C VAL A 164 -8.47 -16.87 -15.26
N SER A 165 -8.99 -18.08 -15.47
CA SER A 165 -8.18 -19.31 -15.35
C SER A 165 -7.17 -19.49 -16.49
N LEU A 166 -7.45 -18.89 -17.66
CA LEU A 166 -6.51 -18.81 -18.79
C LEU A 166 -5.42 -17.75 -18.60
N GLU A 167 -5.74 -16.70 -17.84
CA GLU A 167 -4.82 -15.61 -17.53
C GLU A 167 -3.69 -16.03 -16.58
N LYS A 168 -3.68 -17.28 -16.09
CA LYS A 168 -2.66 -17.82 -15.17
C LYS A 168 -1.45 -18.51 -15.83
N GLY A 169 -1.32 -18.48 -17.16
CA GLY A 169 -0.02 -18.71 -17.80
C GLY A 169 0.68 -20.04 -17.46
N SER A 170 -0.02 -21.17 -17.58
CA SER A 170 0.64 -22.48 -17.67
C SER A 170 1.24 -22.71 -19.06
N TYR A 171 2.09 -21.82 -19.57
CA TYR A 171 3.05 -22.12 -20.63
C TYR A 171 4.34 -21.32 -20.42
N ARG A 172 5.42 -22.04 -20.07
CA ARG A 172 6.79 -21.55 -20.20
C ARG A 172 7.08 -21.37 -21.69
N LEU A 173 7.40 -20.15 -22.14
CA LEU A 173 8.15 -19.97 -23.38
C LEU A 173 9.56 -20.52 -23.16
N ARG A 174 9.73 -21.83 -23.37
CA ARG A 174 11.05 -22.43 -23.59
C ARG A 174 11.38 -22.30 -25.07
N ALA A 175 12.55 -21.73 -25.37
CA ALA A 175 13.14 -21.84 -26.69
C ALA A 175 13.18 -23.32 -27.13
N SER A 176 12.71 -23.59 -28.35
CA SER A 176 12.70 -24.95 -28.90
C SER A 176 14.14 -25.49 -29.01
N ARG A 177 14.40 -26.62 -28.34
CA ARG A 177 15.59 -27.43 -28.56
C ARG A 177 15.48 -28.03 -29.97
N ARG A 178 16.45 -27.73 -30.83
CA ARG A 178 16.72 -28.46 -32.08
C ARG A 178 16.77 -29.96 -31.77
N ILE A 179 15.79 -30.71 -32.24
CA ILE A 179 15.89 -32.15 -32.43
C ILE A 179 16.11 -32.35 -33.93
N LEU A 180 17.35 -32.68 -34.27
CA LEU A 180 17.71 -33.28 -35.54
C LEU A 180 17.15 -34.71 -35.54
N THR A 181 16.13 -34.97 -36.35
CA THR A 181 15.82 -36.33 -36.78
C THR A 181 15.62 -36.38 -38.28
N THR A 182 16.50 -37.16 -38.87
CA THR A 182 16.52 -37.64 -40.24
C THR A 182 15.24 -38.43 -40.58
N SER A 183 14.56 -38.07 -41.65
CA SER A 183 14.00 -39.08 -42.57
C SER A 183 13.84 -38.49 -43.97
N ARG A 184 14.57 -39.11 -44.90
CA ARG A 184 14.33 -39.01 -46.34
C ARG A 184 13.06 -39.81 -46.64
N SER A 185 12.11 -39.23 -47.34
CA SER A 185 11.41 -39.96 -48.40
C SER A 185 11.13 -39.05 -49.58
N ARG A 186 11.49 -39.58 -50.75
CA ARG A 186 11.33 -39.00 -52.08
C ARG A 186 9.93 -39.31 -52.61
N SER A 187 9.35 -38.36 -53.33
CA SER A 187 8.64 -38.50 -54.62
C SER A 187 7.80 -37.23 -54.78
N SER A 188 7.52 -36.64 -55.93
CA SER A 188 7.78 -36.93 -57.34
C SER A 188 7.60 -35.59 -58.06
N SER A 189 8.48 -35.32 -59.03
CA SER A 189 8.35 -34.25 -60.01
C SER A 189 7.14 -34.48 -60.94
N ASN A 190 6.56 -33.39 -61.45
CA ASN A 190 6.36 -33.10 -62.89
C ASN A 190 5.44 -31.87 -63.04
N ASN A 191 5.96 -30.78 -63.65
CA ASN A 191 5.64 -30.30 -65.02
C ASN A 191 4.19 -29.75 -65.14
N VAL A 192 3.86 -28.58 -65.70
CA VAL A 192 4.48 -27.82 -66.79
C VAL A 192 3.74 -26.47 -66.98
N ARG A 193 4.49 -25.47 -67.49
CA ARG A 193 4.13 -24.29 -68.31
C ARG A 193 3.08 -23.24 -67.90
N ARG A 194 3.64 -22.04 -67.63
CA ARG A 194 3.33 -20.72 -68.24
C ARG A 194 2.19 -20.65 -69.27
N SER A 195 1.22 -19.78 -68.99
CA SER A 195 0.68 -18.85 -69.99
C SER A 195 0.53 -17.44 -69.38
N SER A 196 0.67 -16.46 -70.25
CA SER A 196 0.98 -15.05 -70.05
C SER A 196 -0.24 -14.15 -69.86
N GLY A 197 -0.10 -13.12 -69.01
CA GLY A 197 -0.95 -11.92 -68.99
C GLY A 197 -0.20 -10.76 -68.32
N ALA A 198 0.02 -9.68 -69.06
CA ALA A 198 0.89 -8.57 -68.67
C ALA A 198 0.24 -7.60 -67.66
N ASN A 199 1.08 -7.13 -66.73
CA ASN A 199 1.13 -5.80 -66.12
C ASN A 199 -0.11 -5.24 -65.39
N GLN A 200 -0.28 -5.58 -64.11
CA GLN A 200 -0.79 -4.63 -63.07
C GLN A 200 -0.37 -4.97 -61.60
N LEU A 201 0.58 -5.88 -61.34
CA LEU A 201 1.00 -6.21 -59.96
C LEU A 201 2.34 -5.60 -59.51
N GLY A 202 2.99 -4.78 -60.32
CA GLY A 202 4.34 -4.26 -60.04
C GLY A 202 4.40 -2.95 -59.23
N SER A 203 3.26 -2.43 -58.74
CA SER A 203 3.26 -1.19 -57.94
C SER A 203 3.07 -1.48 -56.46
N HIS A 204 2.07 -2.27 -56.09
CA HIS A 204 1.72 -2.48 -54.68
C HIS A 204 2.77 -3.30 -53.91
N GLU A 205 3.40 -4.27 -54.56
CA GLU A 205 4.51 -5.05 -53.97
C GLU A 205 5.78 -4.21 -53.83
N THR A 206 6.03 -3.29 -54.78
CA THR A 206 7.17 -2.36 -54.71
C THR A 206 6.96 -1.33 -53.61
N HIS A 207 5.75 -0.80 -53.43
CA HIS A 207 5.43 0.09 -52.30
C HIS A 207 5.50 -0.64 -50.96
N LEU A 208 5.06 -1.90 -50.89
CA LEU A 208 5.18 -2.72 -49.68
C LEU A 208 6.64 -3.06 -49.36
N ALA A 209 7.45 -3.38 -50.37
CA ALA A 209 8.88 -3.63 -50.21
C ALA A 209 9.62 -2.36 -49.78
N ILE A 210 9.30 -1.19 -50.35
CA ILE A 210 9.82 0.11 -49.92
C ILE A 210 9.42 0.39 -48.48
N LEU A 211 8.17 0.14 -48.09
CA LEU A 211 7.69 0.34 -46.71
C LEU A 211 8.39 -0.58 -45.72
N ILE A 212 8.58 -1.86 -46.07
CA ILE A 212 9.32 -2.83 -45.24
C ILE A 212 10.79 -2.41 -45.09
N VAL A 213 11.42 -1.94 -46.17
CA VAL A 213 12.81 -1.43 -46.12
C VAL A 213 12.88 -0.16 -45.28
N LEU A 214 11.94 0.77 -45.41
CA LEU A 214 11.88 1.99 -44.58
C LEU A 214 11.65 1.66 -43.11
N LEU A 215 10.78 0.70 -42.80
CA LEU A 215 10.53 0.25 -41.43
C LEU A 215 11.74 -0.49 -40.86
N ALA A 216 12.40 -1.33 -41.65
CA ALA A 216 13.64 -2.01 -41.24
C ALA A 216 14.77 -1.00 -40.99
N LEU A 217 14.94 -0.01 -41.87
CA LEU A 217 15.92 1.07 -41.70
C LEU A 217 15.59 1.96 -40.50
N ALA A 218 14.31 2.29 -40.26
CA ALA A 218 13.87 3.03 -39.08
C ALA A 218 14.12 2.23 -37.79
N THR A 219 13.88 0.92 -37.82
CA THR A 219 14.15 0.02 -36.69
C THR A 219 15.65 -0.09 -36.43
N ILE A 220 16.47 -0.29 -37.46
CA ILE A 220 17.94 -0.34 -37.35
C ILE A 220 18.51 1.01 -36.90
N SER A 221 17.96 2.12 -37.40
CA SER A 221 18.39 3.46 -36.97
C SER A 221 17.98 3.74 -35.53
N SER A 222 16.82 3.26 -35.09
CA SER A 222 16.37 3.41 -33.71
C SER A 222 17.18 2.53 -32.75
N PHE A 223 17.45 1.28 -33.12
CA PHE A 223 18.36 0.41 -32.37
C PHE A 223 19.80 0.90 -32.40
N GLY A 224 20.25 1.45 -33.53
CA GLY A 224 21.58 2.03 -33.71
C GLY A 224 21.75 3.31 -32.91
N ALA A 225 20.75 4.18 -32.86
CA ALA A 225 20.73 5.37 -32.02
C ALA A 225 20.64 5.00 -30.53
N ALA A 226 19.81 4.01 -30.16
CA ALA A 226 19.73 3.51 -28.79
C ALA A 226 21.05 2.84 -28.35
N TYR A 227 21.68 2.07 -29.22
CA TYR A 227 22.99 1.47 -28.99
C TYR A 227 24.05 2.55 -28.89
N TYR A 228 24.13 3.49 -29.85
CA TYR A 228 25.05 4.63 -29.81
C TYR A 228 24.89 5.43 -28.51
N LEU A 229 23.68 5.82 -28.13
CA LEU A 229 23.39 6.50 -26.86
C LEU A 229 23.77 5.65 -25.63
N TYR A 230 23.71 4.31 -25.73
CA TYR A 230 24.13 3.40 -24.66
C TYR A 230 25.65 3.29 -24.53
N ILE A 231 26.39 3.18 -25.65
CA ILE A 231 27.86 3.09 -25.65
C ILE A 231 28.56 4.45 -25.49
N THR A 232 28.00 5.55 -25.96
CA THR A 232 28.59 6.90 -25.80
C THR A 232 28.21 7.60 -24.49
N ARG A 233 27.32 7.02 -23.67
CA ARG A 233 26.96 7.52 -22.33
C ARG A 233 28.13 7.56 -21.33
N TRP A 234 29.24 6.89 -21.66
CA TRP A 234 30.40 6.71 -20.78
C TRP A 234 31.66 7.43 -21.26
N ALA A 235 31.59 8.20 -22.35
CA ALA A 235 32.74 8.90 -22.90
C ALA A 235 32.57 10.43 -22.79
N TYR A 236 32.56 10.96 -21.56
CA TYR A 236 33.14 12.28 -21.27
C TYR A 236 33.39 12.45 -19.75
N LEU A 237 34.68 12.40 -19.41
CA LEU A 237 35.43 13.06 -18.31
C LEU A 237 34.87 12.89 -16.90
N ASP A 238 35.39 11.98 -16.07
CA ASP A 238 36.70 12.10 -15.39
C ASP A 238 37.14 13.55 -15.17
N MET A 239 36.57 14.18 -14.14
CA MET A 239 37.11 15.38 -13.55
C MET A 239 37.25 15.12 -12.05
N GLN A 240 38.49 14.83 -11.65
CA GLN A 240 38.92 14.83 -10.26
C GLN A 240 38.47 16.13 -9.58
N SER A 241 37.50 16.03 -8.68
CA SER A 241 37.25 17.07 -7.69
C SER A 241 38.08 16.76 -6.45
N THR A 242 39.35 17.15 -6.48
CA THR A 242 40.08 17.49 -5.25
C THR A 242 39.41 18.70 -4.63
N GLY A 243 38.48 18.45 -3.71
CA GLY A 243 37.88 19.47 -2.86
C GLY A 243 38.03 19.00 -1.43
N ASP A 244 39.10 19.46 -0.77
CA ASP A 244 39.26 19.36 0.68
C ASP A 244 38.03 20.00 1.35
N ALA A 245 37.13 19.15 1.84
CA ALA A 245 36.12 19.57 2.80
C ALA A 245 36.76 19.59 4.19
N PRO A 246 36.55 20.63 5.01
CA PRO A 246 37.11 20.68 6.34
C PRO A 246 36.59 19.48 7.14
N SER A 247 37.53 18.80 7.76
CA SER A 247 37.31 17.72 8.71
C SER A 247 36.45 18.23 9.88
N ASP A 248 35.13 18.00 9.79
CA ASP A 248 34.30 17.93 10.98
C ASP A 248 34.01 16.45 11.28
N VAL A 249 34.62 16.02 12.37
CA VAL A 249 34.77 14.64 12.79
C VAL A 249 33.39 14.08 13.20
N SER A 250 33.03 12.90 12.68
CA SER A 250 32.09 11.90 13.25
C SER A 250 30.56 11.95 13.01
N GLN A 251 30.07 12.33 11.82
CA GLN A 251 28.69 11.95 11.42
C GLN A 251 28.58 10.59 10.70
N VAL A 252 29.71 10.00 10.30
CA VAL A 252 29.74 8.79 9.44
C VAL A 252 29.32 7.50 10.18
N GLY A 253 29.32 7.48 11.51
CA GLY A 253 28.96 6.29 12.32
C GLY A 253 27.56 6.31 12.93
N LEU A 254 26.82 7.43 12.90
CA LEU A 254 25.55 7.57 13.62
C LEU A 254 24.30 7.25 12.77
N PHE A 255 24.49 7.01 11.46
CA PHE A 255 23.44 6.89 10.47
C PHE A 255 23.80 5.88 9.40
N ASP A 256 23.88 4.60 9.79
CA ASP A 256 23.73 3.52 8.82
C ASP A 256 22.27 3.06 8.79
N LEU A 257 21.47 3.79 8.00
CA LEU A 257 20.10 3.42 7.67
C LEU A 257 20.07 2.37 6.55
N SER A 258 21.22 2.00 5.98
CA SER A 258 21.29 1.11 4.84
C SER A 258 20.93 -0.33 5.23
N VAL A 259 20.36 -1.05 4.28
CA VAL A 259 19.90 -2.43 4.48
C VAL A 259 21.04 -3.43 4.34
N HIS A 260 22.27 -2.99 4.02
CA HIS A 260 23.35 -3.92 3.70
C HIS A 260 24.09 -4.36 4.96
N PRO A 261 23.92 -5.61 5.44
CA PRO A 261 24.77 -6.14 6.48
C PRO A 261 26.16 -6.36 5.88
N GLY A 262 27.09 -5.47 6.19
CA GLY A 262 28.50 -5.83 6.15
C GLY A 262 28.71 -7.03 7.06
N SER A 263 29.21 -8.15 6.52
CA SER A 263 29.88 -9.26 7.22
C SER A 263 29.09 -10.31 8.04
N ASN A 264 27.79 -10.20 8.30
CA ASN A 264 27.09 -11.18 9.18
C ASN A 264 26.76 -12.56 8.58
N LEU A 265 26.92 -12.78 7.27
CA LEU A 265 26.74 -14.10 6.65
C LEU A 265 27.86 -15.09 6.99
N LEU A 266 29.00 -14.62 7.52
CA LEU A 266 30.18 -15.43 7.84
C LEU A 266 30.02 -16.35 9.07
N ARG A 267 28.88 -16.27 9.80
CA ARG A 267 28.62 -17.04 11.03
C ARG A 267 27.58 -18.16 10.89
N VAL A 268 27.12 -18.44 9.67
CA VAL A 268 26.09 -19.46 9.43
C VAL A 268 26.70 -20.86 9.44
N GLY A 269 26.31 -21.68 10.41
CA GLY A 269 26.69 -23.09 10.50
C GLY A 269 25.73 -24.01 9.73
N ASP A 270 26.20 -25.20 9.34
CA ASP A 270 25.38 -26.17 8.58
C ASP A 270 24.14 -26.67 9.35
N GLY A 271 24.16 -26.60 10.69
CA GLY A 271 23.03 -26.98 11.56
C GLY A 271 22.02 -25.87 11.85
N ASP A 272 22.23 -24.65 11.35
CA ASP A 272 21.38 -23.51 11.66
C ASP A 272 19.99 -23.65 11.03
N ARG A 273 18.96 -23.38 11.83
CA ARG A 273 17.55 -23.36 11.40
C ARG A 273 17.01 -21.95 11.43
N PHE A 274 16.22 -21.62 10.43
CA PHE A 274 15.76 -20.25 10.17
C PHE A 274 14.24 -20.14 10.22
N LEU A 275 13.77 -18.96 10.60
CA LEU A 275 12.37 -18.52 10.50
C LEU A 275 12.32 -17.28 9.60
N SER A 276 11.35 -17.22 8.69
CA SER A 276 11.07 -16.07 7.83
C SER A 276 9.57 -15.83 7.74
N TYR A 277 9.17 -14.60 7.44
CA TYR A 277 7.78 -14.20 7.26
C TYR A 277 7.64 -13.18 6.12
N LEU A 278 6.42 -12.92 5.66
CA LEU A 278 6.14 -11.93 4.62
C LEU A 278 5.69 -10.60 5.25
N PRO A 279 6.44 -9.49 5.05
CA PRO A 279 6.04 -8.18 5.54
C PRO A 279 4.93 -7.59 4.66
N HIS A 280 4.06 -6.77 5.26
CA HIS A 280 3.12 -5.91 4.55
C HIS A 280 2.60 -4.80 5.48
N SER A 281 1.73 -3.95 4.96
CA SER A 281 1.10 -2.79 5.60
C SER A 281 2.11 -1.68 5.97
N GLY A 282 1.62 -0.63 6.65
CA GLY A 282 2.46 0.45 7.16
C GLY A 282 3.33 0.03 8.35
N PHE A 283 4.22 0.93 8.77
CA PHE A 283 5.26 0.69 9.79
C PHE A 283 4.74 -0.02 11.05
N HIS A 284 3.66 0.46 11.69
CA HIS A 284 3.19 -0.13 12.95
C HIS A 284 2.74 -1.59 12.80
N ASN A 285 2.19 -1.95 11.63
CA ASN A 285 1.81 -3.33 11.35
C ASN A 285 3.03 -4.20 11.03
N GLN A 286 4.04 -3.66 10.33
CA GLN A 286 5.34 -4.33 10.14
C GLN A 286 6.03 -4.57 11.49
N ARG A 287 5.97 -3.60 12.41
CA ARG A 287 6.49 -3.70 13.78
C ARG A 287 5.82 -4.82 14.57
N ILE A 288 4.48 -4.89 14.53
CA ILE A 288 3.73 -5.97 15.17
C ILE A 288 4.10 -7.33 14.55
N ALA A 289 4.28 -7.41 13.23
CA ALA A 289 4.72 -8.64 12.58
C ALA A 289 6.12 -9.06 13.06
N LEU A 290 7.05 -8.12 13.20
CA LEU A 290 8.38 -8.39 13.74
C LEU A 290 8.32 -8.83 15.21
N GLU A 291 7.53 -8.17 16.06
CA GLU A 291 7.32 -8.60 17.46
C GLU A 291 6.87 -10.07 17.54
N ASN A 292 5.87 -10.42 16.73
CA ASN A 292 5.36 -11.79 16.68
C ASN A 292 6.42 -12.76 16.14
N ALA A 293 7.19 -12.36 15.13
CA ALA A 293 8.26 -13.16 14.57
C ALA A 293 9.41 -13.39 15.57
N LEU A 294 9.79 -12.37 16.35
CA LEU A 294 10.81 -12.44 17.40
C LEU A 294 10.40 -13.41 18.52
N VAL A 295 9.11 -13.38 18.92
CA VAL A 295 8.58 -14.33 19.91
C VAL A 295 8.62 -15.75 19.35
N LEU A 296 8.09 -15.97 18.14
CA LEU A 296 8.08 -17.28 17.51
C LEU A 296 9.49 -17.84 17.28
N SER A 297 10.42 -17.03 16.78
CA SER A 297 11.80 -17.47 16.54
C SER A 297 12.47 -17.93 17.82
N ARG A 298 12.22 -17.24 18.95
CA ARG A 298 12.71 -17.65 20.27
C ARG A 298 12.09 -18.98 20.72
N MET A 299 10.77 -19.10 20.62
CA MET A 299 10.05 -20.31 21.04
C MET A 299 10.41 -21.54 20.20
N LEU A 300 10.72 -21.33 18.92
CA LEU A 300 11.07 -22.39 17.97
C LEU A 300 12.57 -22.69 17.91
N ASN A 301 13.40 -21.92 18.65
CA ASN A 301 14.86 -21.97 18.59
C ASN A 301 15.39 -21.91 17.14
N ARG A 302 15.02 -20.84 16.44
CA ARG A 302 15.39 -20.56 15.04
C ARG A 302 15.97 -19.14 14.92
N THR A 303 16.99 -18.98 14.09
CA THR A 303 17.51 -17.67 13.68
C THR A 303 16.47 -16.96 12.82
N LEU A 304 16.11 -15.73 13.17
CA LEU A 304 15.10 -14.97 12.43
C LEU A 304 15.73 -14.24 11.25
N LEU A 305 15.18 -14.45 10.05
CA LEU A 305 15.44 -13.64 8.87
C LEU A 305 14.52 -12.43 8.90
N VAL A 306 15.09 -11.25 9.14
CA VAL A 306 14.34 -10.01 9.41
C VAL A 306 14.23 -9.19 8.11
N PRO A 307 13.02 -8.98 7.56
CA PRO A 307 12.79 -8.04 6.48
C PRO A 307 13.13 -6.60 6.88
N PRO A 308 13.68 -5.75 5.99
CA PRO A 308 13.83 -4.33 6.24
C PRO A 308 12.51 -3.66 6.53
N VAL A 309 12.61 -2.51 7.20
CA VAL A 309 11.50 -1.61 7.38
C VAL A 309 11.22 -0.91 6.06
N ARG A 310 10.00 -1.07 5.54
CA ARG A 310 9.51 -0.27 4.41
C ARG A 310 8.82 0.97 4.94
N LEU A 311 9.44 2.13 4.75
CA LEU A 311 8.87 3.43 5.09
C LEU A 311 8.30 4.09 3.84
N GLY A 312 7.05 4.52 3.87
CA GLY A 312 6.42 5.16 2.73
C GLY A 312 5.01 5.64 3.05
N ASN A 313 4.53 6.57 2.23
CA ASN A 313 3.15 7.06 2.29
C ASN A 313 2.15 6.02 1.74
N ARG A 314 2.61 5.12 0.87
CA ARG A 314 1.81 3.99 0.37
C ARG A 314 2.25 2.69 1.06
N PRO A 315 1.43 2.15 1.98
CA PRO A 315 1.74 0.88 2.62
C PRO A 315 1.71 -0.26 1.61
N LEU A 316 2.53 -1.29 1.85
CA LEU A 316 2.52 -2.51 1.03
C LEU A 316 1.18 -3.24 1.28
N PRO A 317 0.27 -3.40 0.30
CA PRO A 317 -1.02 -4.03 0.56
C PRO A 317 -0.86 -5.50 0.93
N TYR A 318 -1.75 -6.00 1.79
CA TYR A 318 -1.84 -7.44 2.01
C TYR A 318 -2.37 -8.12 0.75
N MET A 319 -1.78 -9.28 0.42
CA MET A 319 -2.30 -10.24 -0.55
C MET A 319 -2.11 -11.65 0.03
N ASN A 320 -2.78 -12.66 -0.54
CA ASN A 320 -2.52 -14.06 -0.14
C ASN A 320 -1.05 -14.43 -0.33
N PHE A 321 -0.59 -15.49 0.36
CA PHE A 321 0.81 -15.88 0.44
C PHE A 321 1.57 -15.75 -0.89
N THR A 322 1.09 -16.45 -1.93
CA THR A 322 1.76 -16.53 -3.23
C THR A 322 1.87 -15.18 -3.93
N LYS A 323 0.82 -14.35 -3.85
CA LYS A 323 0.83 -13.01 -4.45
C LYS A 323 1.68 -12.04 -3.64
N LEU A 324 1.60 -12.09 -2.31
CA LEU A 324 2.40 -11.24 -1.44
C LEU A 324 3.89 -11.55 -1.56
N GLN A 325 4.27 -12.83 -1.64
CA GLN A 325 5.66 -13.24 -1.85
C GLN A 325 6.23 -12.63 -3.14
N LYS A 326 5.47 -12.68 -4.24
CA LYS A 326 5.87 -12.06 -5.51
C LYS A 326 5.96 -10.54 -5.41
N LEU A 327 4.95 -9.91 -4.79
CA LEU A 327 4.93 -8.46 -4.62
C LEU A 327 6.12 -7.97 -3.79
N VAL A 328 6.44 -8.65 -2.69
CA VAL A 328 7.60 -8.38 -1.83
C VAL A 328 8.91 -8.58 -2.60
N ALA A 329 9.03 -9.65 -3.39
CA ALA A 329 10.20 -9.88 -4.24
C ALA A 329 10.40 -8.80 -5.32
N LEU A 330 9.32 -8.21 -5.83
CA LEU A 330 9.33 -7.11 -6.81
C LEU A 330 9.43 -5.72 -6.18
N SER A 331 9.39 -5.62 -4.85
CA SER A 331 9.47 -4.36 -4.10
C SER A 331 10.92 -3.92 -3.80
N GLY A 332 11.90 -4.61 -4.37
CA GLY A 332 13.31 -4.22 -4.32
C GLY A 332 13.61 -3.05 -5.25
N LYS A 333 14.69 -2.31 -4.97
CA LYS A 333 15.13 -1.15 -5.76
C LYS A 333 16.36 -1.44 -6.63
N GLU A 334 16.81 -2.69 -6.66
CA GLU A 334 17.96 -3.13 -7.43
C GLU A 334 17.75 -2.82 -8.93
N GLY A 335 18.71 -2.11 -9.53
CA GLY A 335 18.63 -1.68 -10.94
C GLY A 335 17.86 -0.37 -11.17
N LEU A 336 17.18 0.18 -10.17
CA LEU A 336 16.39 1.42 -10.28
C LEU A 336 17.06 2.64 -9.62
N TYR A 337 18.33 2.55 -9.19
CA TYR A 337 19.03 3.65 -8.51
C TYR A 337 19.11 4.96 -9.31
N HIS A 338 19.06 4.87 -10.64
CA HIS A 338 19.00 6.05 -11.52
C HIS A 338 17.72 6.88 -11.32
N CYS A 339 16.64 6.28 -10.81
CA CYS A 339 15.38 6.97 -10.54
C CYS A 339 15.50 8.06 -9.47
N ALA A 340 16.50 7.98 -8.59
CA ALA A 340 16.79 9.04 -7.60
C ALA A 340 17.18 10.38 -8.25
N LEU A 341 17.72 10.34 -9.47
CA LEU A 341 18.17 11.53 -10.22
C LEU A 341 17.10 12.09 -11.16
N VAL A 342 15.94 11.43 -11.28
CA VAL A 342 14.87 11.85 -12.20
C VAL A 342 14.14 13.05 -11.59
N SER A 343 14.21 14.20 -12.28
CA SER A 343 13.47 15.39 -11.85
C SER A 343 11.95 15.17 -11.96
N PRO A 344 11.17 15.51 -10.91
CA PRO A 344 9.70 15.46 -10.95
C PRO A 344 9.07 16.35 -12.03
N GLN A 345 9.82 17.31 -12.57
CA GLN A 345 9.34 18.26 -13.59
C GLN A 345 9.37 17.66 -15.02
N ARG A 346 9.93 16.46 -15.18
CA ARG A 346 9.95 15.73 -16.46
C ARG A 346 9.00 14.53 -16.40
N LEU A 347 8.69 13.98 -17.58
CA LEU A 347 7.97 12.71 -17.69
C LEU A 347 8.76 11.63 -16.94
N ILE A 348 8.22 11.14 -15.84
CA ILE A 348 8.83 10.09 -15.02
C ILE A 348 8.75 8.78 -15.80
N PRO A 349 9.86 8.06 -16.04
CA PRO A 349 9.82 6.73 -16.63
C PRO A 349 8.90 5.81 -15.83
N LEU A 350 8.16 4.91 -16.49
CA LEU A 350 7.17 4.06 -15.84
C LEU A 350 7.80 3.23 -14.70
N GLU A 351 9.03 2.77 -14.88
CA GLU A 351 9.82 2.03 -13.90
C GLU A 351 10.19 2.85 -12.64
N CYS A 352 10.16 4.18 -12.72
CA CYS A 352 10.49 5.08 -11.61
C CYS A 352 9.26 5.58 -10.85
N TYR A 353 8.04 5.27 -11.31
CA TYR A 353 6.80 5.84 -10.77
C TYR A 353 6.61 5.59 -9.26
N ASP A 354 6.95 4.39 -8.80
CA ASP A 354 6.84 4.01 -7.38
C ASP A 354 8.15 4.19 -6.60
N TYR A 355 9.25 4.54 -7.28
CA TYR A 355 10.57 4.60 -6.66
C TYR A 355 10.63 5.64 -5.54
N LEU A 356 10.00 6.81 -5.72
CA LEU A 356 10.02 7.92 -4.76
C LEU A 356 9.04 7.74 -3.59
N GLN A 357 8.15 6.74 -3.64
CA GLN A 357 7.03 6.63 -2.69
C GLN A 357 7.40 5.89 -1.39
N TYR A 358 8.52 5.16 -1.40
CA TYR A 358 9.00 4.43 -0.24
C TYR A 358 10.52 4.34 -0.22
N THR A 359 11.07 4.07 0.96
CA THR A 359 12.47 3.74 1.19
C THR A 359 12.58 2.54 2.12
N LEU A 360 13.70 1.84 2.07
CA LEU A 360 13.98 0.68 2.93
C LEU A 360 15.08 1.04 3.93
N VAL A 361 14.84 0.78 5.21
CA VAL A 361 15.81 1.02 6.28
C VAL A 361 15.96 -0.19 7.21
N SER A 362 17.12 -0.30 7.86
CA SER A 362 17.38 -1.32 8.89
C SER A 362 16.52 -1.09 10.14
N TRP A 363 16.14 -2.14 10.87
CA TRP A 363 15.46 -1.96 12.16
C TRP A 363 16.38 -1.36 13.22
N HIS A 364 17.68 -1.65 13.15
CA HIS A 364 18.71 -1.10 14.04
C HIS A 364 18.81 0.42 13.98
N SER A 365 18.37 1.00 12.85
CA SER A 365 18.37 2.42 12.66
C SER A 365 17.26 3.16 13.43
N LEU A 366 16.21 2.44 13.85
CA LEU A 366 15.05 3.02 14.54
C LEU A 366 14.98 2.59 16.01
N MET A 367 15.45 1.38 16.31
CA MET A 367 15.31 0.71 17.61
C MET A 367 16.62 0.05 18.03
N ASP A 368 16.82 -0.08 19.35
CA ASP A 368 17.94 -0.82 19.92
C ASP A 368 17.56 -2.30 20.06
N LEU A 369 18.12 -3.13 19.17
CA LEU A 369 17.92 -4.58 19.16
C LEU A 369 19.08 -5.35 19.79
N SER A 370 20.06 -4.67 20.39
CA SER A 370 21.29 -5.30 20.92
C SER A 370 20.99 -6.41 21.94
N THR A 371 20.07 -6.13 22.88
CA THR A 371 19.63 -7.09 23.91
C THR A 371 18.98 -8.34 23.32
N LEU A 372 18.22 -8.16 22.22
CA LEU A 372 17.55 -9.25 21.52
C LEU A 372 18.56 -10.09 20.74
N GLN A 373 19.54 -9.48 20.07
CA GLN A 373 20.58 -10.18 19.31
C GLN A 373 21.49 -11.06 20.16
N VAL A 374 21.75 -10.67 21.41
CA VAL A 374 22.48 -11.52 22.37
C VAL A 374 21.69 -12.80 22.68
N SER A 375 20.37 -12.70 22.67
CA SER A 375 19.48 -13.75 23.14
C SER A 375 18.89 -14.63 22.02
N GLN A 376 18.98 -14.19 20.75
CA GLN A 376 18.59 -14.97 19.58
C GLN A 376 19.28 -14.47 18.31
N GLY A 377 19.52 -15.39 17.36
CA GLY A 377 20.07 -15.03 16.06
C GLY A 377 19.09 -14.18 15.25
N LEU A 378 19.55 -13.02 14.78
CA LEU A 378 18.84 -12.14 13.85
C LEU A 378 19.74 -11.88 12.63
N ILE A 379 19.21 -12.10 11.43
CA ILE A 379 19.89 -11.77 10.18
C ILE A 379 18.96 -10.86 9.37
N GLU A 380 19.38 -9.62 9.14
CA GLU A 380 18.65 -8.72 8.25
C GLU A 380 18.81 -9.18 6.80
N ARG A 381 17.67 -9.33 6.14
CA ARG A 381 17.55 -9.75 4.74
C ARG A 381 17.41 -8.51 3.88
N TRP A 382 18.35 -8.23 2.98
CA TRP A 382 18.20 -7.09 2.06
C TRP A 382 17.54 -7.44 0.73
N ASN A 383 17.57 -8.71 0.33
CA ASN A 383 17.01 -9.17 -0.94
C ASN A 383 15.81 -10.09 -0.72
N PHE A 384 14.69 -9.77 -1.39
CA PHE A 384 13.45 -10.52 -1.26
C PHE A 384 13.28 -11.67 -2.27
N THR A 385 14.21 -11.83 -3.20
CA THR A 385 14.24 -12.96 -4.14
C THR A 385 14.80 -14.23 -3.48
N ASN A 386 14.55 -15.38 -4.11
CA ASN A 386 15.10 -16.65 -3.65
C ASN A 386 16.63 -16.71 -3.77
N ALA A 387 17.26 -15.86 -4.60
CA ALA A 387 18.71 -15.77 -4.70
C ALA A 387 19.38 -15.44 -3.36
N TRP A 388 18.67 -14.75 -2.46
CA TRP A 388 19.13 -14.50 -1.09
C TRP A 388 19.37 -15.79 -0.29
N LEU A 389 18.55 -16.81 -0.51
CA LEU A 389 18.61 -18.08 0.23
C LEU A 389 19.84 -18.91 -0.16
N GLU A 390 20.39 -18.71 -1.36
CA GLU A 390 21.63 -19.35 -1.80
C GLU A 390 22.80 -18.98 -0.89
N GLY A 391 22.86 -17.72 -0.42
CA GLY A 391 23.87 -17.25 0.52
C GLY A 391 23.79 -17.89 1.91
N LEU A 392 22.72 -18.64 2.22
CA LEU A 392 22.52 -19.37 3.47
C LEU A 392 22.58 -20.90 3.28
N ASN A 393 22.98 -21.37 2.08
CA ASN A 393 22.90 -22.78 1.70
C ASN A 393 21.50 -23.37 1.95
N ILE A 394 20.45 -22.66 1.51
CA ILE A 394 19.05 -23.10 1.61
C ILE A 394 18.51 -23.30 0.18
N THR A 395 18.07 -24.51 -0.12
CA THR A 395 17.39 -24.84 -1.39
C THR A 395 15.88 -24.97 -1.19
N GLU A 396 15.10 -25.03 -2.27
CA GLU A 396 13.64 -25.21 -2.20
C GLU A 396 13.21 -26.45 -1.40
N LYS A 397 14.04 -27.50 -1.35
CA LYS A 397 13.76 -28.73 -0.59
C LYS A 397 13.90 -28.55 0.92
N ASP A 398 14.62 -27.51 1.35
CA ASP A 398 14.91 -27.24 2.75
C ASP A 398 13.86 -26.31 3.39
N VAL A 399 12.82 -25.91 2.62
CA VAL A 399 11.81 -24.95 3.02
C VAL A 399 10.48 -25.65 3.35
N TYR A 400 10.01 -25.47 4.58
CA TYR A 400 8.62 -25.76 4.94
C TYR A 400 7.83 -24.45 4.98
N THR A 401 6.75 -24.39 4.21
CA THR A 401 5.97 -23.16 4.04
C THR A 401 4.56 -23.29 4.62
N VAL A 402 4.17 -22.32 5.45
CA VAL A 402 2.79 -22.18 5.96
C VAL A 402 2.10 -21.05 5.18
N GLN A 403 1.22 -21.42 4.25
CA GLN A 403 0.59 -20.49 3.30
C GLN A 403 -0.76 -19.98 3.81
N ASP A 404 -0.86 -18.68 4.04
CA ASP A 404 -2.09 -18.00 4.40
C ASP A 404 -2.95 -17.63 3.18
N SER A 405 -4.25 -17.91 3.25
CA SER A 405 -5.24 -17.54 2.23
C SER A 405 -5.76 -16.11 2.44
N THR A 406 -5.89 -15.70 3.71
CA THR A 406 -6.35 -14.38 4.13
C THR A 406 -5.47 -13.83 5.24
N ALA A 407 -5.53 -12.51 5.43
CA ALA A 407 -4.71 -11.84 6.43
C ALA A 407 -4.96 -12.40 7.83
N TYR A 408 -6.15 -12.95 8.11
CA TYR A 408 -6.50 -13.58 9.38
C TYR A 408 -6.72 -15.10 9.26
N HIS A 409 -5.99 -15.79 8.37
CA HIS A 409 -6.09 -17.25 8.26
C HIS A 409 -5.64 -17.94 9.56
N PHE A 410 -4.35 -17.81 9.92
CA PHE A 410 -3.77 -18.52 11.06
C PHE A 410 -3.54 -17.63 12.29
N ARG A 411 -3.86 -18.15 13.47
CA ARG A 411 -3.38 -17.69 14.78
C ARG A 411 -2.46 -18.74 15.39
N PHE A 412 -1.43 -18.33 16.12
CA PHE A 412 -0.53 -19.25 16.81
C PHE A 412 -0.82 -19.28 18.32
N VAL A 413 -0.91 -20.46 18.91
CA VAL A 413 -1.30 -20.68 20.32
C VAL A 413 -0.30 -21.56 21.06
N ASP A 414 -0.08 -21.28 22.35
CA ASP A 414 0.83 -22.03 23.23
C ASP A 414 0.10 -22.98 24.20
N SER A 415 -1.23 -23.05 24.12
CA SER A 415 -2.07 -23.88 24.97
C SER A 415 -3.27 -24.46 24.21
N LYS A 416 -3.62 -25.71 24.54
CA LYS A 416 -4.75 -26.45 23.97
C LYS A 416 -6.11 -26.10 24.61
N ALA A 417 -6.10 -25.38 25.74
CA ALA A 417 -7.33 -25.10 26.49
C ALA A 417 -8.36 -24.34 25.63
N GLY A 418 -9.63 -24.74 25.75
CA GLY A 418 -10.78 -24.33 24.95
C GLY A 418 -10.56 -23.02 24.19
N LEU A 419 -10.35 -23.15 22.88
CA LEU A 419 -10.34 -22.02 21.98
C LEU A 419 -11.76 -21.45 22.02
N SER A 420 -11.98 -20.38 22.77
CA SER A 420 -13.12 -19.52 22.52
C SER A 420 -13.11 -19.21 21.02
N ALA A 421 -14.25 -19.36 20.34
CA ALA A 421 -14.42 -19.04 18.93
C ALA A 421 -14.24 -17.54 18.73
N ASP A 422 -13.01 -17.08 18.82
CA ASP A 422 -12.59 -15.76 18.38
C ASP A 422 -12.66 -15.80 16.86
N GLN A 423 -13.79 -15.30 16.34
CA GLN A 423 -14.14 -15.32 14.92
C GLN A 423 -13.15 -14.53 14.05
N LYS A 424 -12.20 -13.81 14.64
CA LYS A 424 -11.20 -13.05 13.89
C LYS A 424 -10.31 -13.94 13.05
N TYR A 425 -9.89 -15.11 13.57
CA TYR A 425 -8.99 -16.02 12.86
C TYR A 425 -9.70 -17.31 12.46
N GLN A 426 -9.43 -17.77 11.25
CA GLN A 426 -10.06 -18.97 10.69
C GLN A 426 -9.53 -20.24 11.37
N GLU A 427 -8.22 -20.31 11.62
CA GLU A 427 -7.56 -21.50 12.15
C GLU A 427 -6.54 -21.14 13.25
N SER A 428 -6.31 -22.07 14.17
CA SER A 428 -5.31 -21.94 15.22
C SER A 428 -4.26 -23.04 15.11
N ILE A 429 -2.99 -22.67 14.99
CA ILE A 429 -1.84 -23.56 14.91
C ILE A 429 -1.17 -23.63 16.29
N GLN A 430 -0.95 -24.84 16.81
CA GLN A 430 -0.19 -25.01 18.05
C GLN A 430 1.29 -24.74 17.77
N ILE A 431 1.92 -23.88 18.57
CA ILE A 431 3.34 -23.54 18.40
C ILE A 431 4.24 -24.77 18.60
N ASN A 432 3.83 -25.72 19.45
CA ASN A 432 4.56 -26.97 19.64
C ASN A 432 4.60 -27.83 18.37
N ASP A 433 3.49 -27.92 17.62
CA ASP A 433 3.44 -28.69 16.37
C ASP A 433 4.39 -28.07 15.32
N VAL A 434 4.51 -26.73 15.32
CA VAL A 434 5.45 -26.01 14.46
C VAL A 434 6.91 -26.23 14.90
N ALA A 435 7.16 -26.43 16.20
CA ALA A 435 8.50 -26.70 16.73
C ALA A 435 9.06 -28.06 16.26
N GLU A 436 8.20 -29.01 15.91
CA GLU A 436 8.56 -30.33 15.39
C GLU A 436 8.99 -30.30 13.92
N VAL A 437 8.75 -29.19 13.20
CA VAL A 437 9.15 -29.05 11.79
C VAL A 437 10.67 -29.10 11.67
N SER A 438 11.19 -30.11 10.97
CA SER A 438 12.63 -30.36 10.80
C SER A 438 13.29 -29.52 9.69
N ALA A 439 12.50 -28.91 8.80
CA ALA A 439 13.01 -28.14 7.67
C ALA A 439 13.96 -27.01 8.11
N LYS A 440 15.01 -26.76 7.33
CA LYS A 440 16.03 -25.74 7.63
C LYS A 440 15.41 -24.36 7.66
N LEU A 441 14.52 -24.03 6.72
CA LEU A 441 13.76 -22.78 6.71
C LEU A 441 12.28 -23.05 6.96
N LEU A 442 11.73 -22.37 7.97
CA LEU A 442 10.29 -22.23 8.15
C LEU A 442 9.85 -20.88 7.56
N GLN A 443 9.09 -20.91 6.46
CA GLN A 443 8.56 -19.71 5.82
C GLN A 443 7.08 -19.54 6.17
N LEU A 444 6.77 -18.50 6.93
CA LEU A 444 5.40 -18.12 7.28
C LEU A 444 4.88 -17.04 6.32
N GLY A 445 3.56 -16.94 6.21
CA GLY A 445 2.88 -15.82 5.57
C GLY A 445 2.94 -14.54 6.42
N THR A 446 1.81 -13.85 6.54
CA THR A 446 1.76 -12.68 7.42
C THR A 446 1.82 -13.06 8.91
N LEU A 447 2.58 -12.27 9.67
CA LEU A 447 2.54 -12.27 11.14
C LEU A 447 1.93 -10.99 11.71
N PHE A 448 1.26 -10.17 10.90
CA PHE A 448 0.65 -8.93 11.40
C PHE A 448 -0.50 -9.20 12.39
N GLY A 449 -0.81 -8.22 13.24
CA GLY A 449 -1.96 -8.24 14.15
C GLY A 449 -1.58 -8.59 15.59
N SER A 450 -2.00 -7.75 16.55
CA SER A 450 -1.58 -7.87 17.95
C SER A 450 -2.02 -9.15 18.64
N SER A 451 -3.14 -9.75 18.17
CA SER A 451 -3.68 -11.02 18.66
C SER A 451 -3.27 -12.25 17.83
N ARG A 452 -2.28 -12.11 16.92
CA ARG A 452 -1.76 -13.22 16.10
C ARG A 452 -1.17 -14.34 16.94
N LEU A 453 -0.53 -13.97 18.05
CA LEU A 453 -0.04 -14.89 19.07
C LEU A 453 -0.98 -14.80 20.27
N ARG A 454 -1.64 -15.92 20.59
CA ARG A 454 -2.44 -16.05 21.80
C ARG A 454 -1.66 -16.93 22.79
N LEU A 455 -1.00 -16.25 23.72
CA LEU A 455 -0.12 -16.84 24.72
C LEU A 455 -0.83 -16.89 26.07
N ARG A 456 -0.79 -18.04 26.74
CA ARG A 456 -1.32 -18.24 28.09
C ARG A 456 -0.26 -18.63 29.10
N ARG A 457 0.88 -19.15 28.65
CA ARG A 457 1.98 -19.50 29.57
C ARG A 457 2.69 -18.22 30.02
N LEU A 458 2.95 -18.13 31.32
CA LEU A 458 3.54 -16.94 31.92
C LEU A 458 4.93 -16.61 31.35
N GLU A 459 5.73 -17.63 31.06
CA GLU A 459 7.03 -17.51 30.40
C GLU A 459 6.93 -16.84 29.02
N ASN A 460 5.95 -17.23 28.20
CA ASN A 460 5.76 -16.69 26.85
C ASN A 460 5.17 -15.28 26.88
N LEU A 461 4.30 -14.99 27.85
CA LEU A 461 3.79 -13.63 28.10
C LEU A 461 4.90 -12.68 28.53
N THR A 462 5.82 -13.15 29.36
CA THR A 462 7.02 -12.41 29.78
C THR A 462 7.94 -12.15 28.60
N LEU A 463 8.25 -13.19 27.81
CA LEU A 463 9.02 -13.07 26.58
C LEU A 463 8.44 -12.02 25.62
N ARG A 464 7.13 -12.07 25.36
CA ARG A 464 6.45 -11.09 24.50
C ARG A 464 6.55 -9.67 25.06
N ARG A 465 6.37 -9.50 26.36
CA ARG A 465 6.53 -8.19 27.02
C ARG A 465 7.92 -7.63 26.79
N ASP A 466 8.95 -8.43 27.06
CA ASP A 466 10.34 -7.99 27.00
C ASP A 466 10.75 -7.67 25.56
N ILE A 467 10.30 -8.46 24.58
CA ILE A 467 10.45 -8.13 23.15
C ILE A 467 9.76 -6.81 22.82
N ARG A 468 8.48 -6.64 23.18
CA ARG A 468 7.72 -5.41 22.88
C ARG A 468 8.32 -4.17 23.52
N ARG A 469 8.92 -4.30 24.70
CA ARG A 469 9.63 -3.21 25.38
C ARG A 469 10.86 -2.76 24.58
N ASN A 470 11.60 -3.71 24.01
CA ASN A 470 12.76 -3.42 23.15
C ASN A 470 12.36 -2.87 21.77
N MET A 471 11.07 -2.91 21.40
CA MET A 471 10.55 -2.23 20.22
C MET A 471 10.22 -0.75 20.48
N THR A 472 10.90 -0.11 21.44
CA THR A 472 10.81 1.33 21.69
C THR A 472 11.68 2.06 20.68
N LEU A 473 11.21 3.18 20.12
CA LEU A 473 12.04 4.01 19.25
C LEU A 473 13.19 4.63 20.07
N SER A 474 14.43 4.40 19.66
CA SER A 474 15.60 4.78 20.45
C SER A 474 16.73 5.41 19.62
N ASN A 475 16.48 5.73 18.34
CA ASN A 475 17.45 6.43 17.52
C ASN A 475 17.90 7.75 18.21
N PRO A 476 19.19 7.89 18.58
CA PRO A 476 19.64 9.04 19.37
C PRO A 476 19.47 10.38 18.68
N PHE A 477 19.54 10.43 17.35
CA PHE A 477 19.34 11.67 16.61
C PHE A 477 17.87 12.10 16.63
N LEU A 478 16.94 11.19 16.36
CA LEU A 478 15.50 11.49 16.40
C LEU A 478 15.06 11.85 17.81
N LEU A 479 15.61 11.17 18.83
CA LEU A 479 15.36 11.49 20.24
C LEU A 479 15.78 12.93 20.59
N ARG A 480 16.96 13.38 20.15
CA ARG A 480 17.41 14.77 20.37
C ARG A 480 16.50 15.80 19.70
N ILE A 481 15.91 15.48 18.55
CA ILE A 481 14.92 16.36 17.91
C ILE A 481 13.64 16.39 18.75
N ALA A 482 13.11 15.22 19.14
CA ALA A 482 11.92 15.15 19.98
C ALA A 482 12.10 15.85 21.33
N GLU A 483 13.29 15.78 21.92
CA GLU A 483 13.66 16.52 23.15
C GLU A 483 13.73 18.03 22.92
N SER A 484 14.24 18.48 21.78
CA SER A 484 14.23 19.90 21.42
C SER A 484 12.81 20.44 21.29
N VAL A 485 11.91 19.67 20.67
CA VAL A 485 10.49 20.01 20.54
C VAL A 485 9.79 20.01 21.91
N SER A 486 10.03 18.99 22.74
CA SER A 486 9.56 18.93 24.15
C SER A 486 9.98 20.18 24.92
N LYS A 487 11.25 20.56 24.83
CA LYS A 487 11.81 21.73 25.52
C LYS A 487 11.20 23.03 25.02
N ALA A 488 10.93 23.15 23.72
CA ALA A 488 10.23 24.31 23.16
C ALA A 488 8.80 24.46 23.73
N MET A 489 8.16 23.35 24.08
CA MET A 489 6.87 23.32 24.79
C MET A 489 6.99 23.37 26.32
N GLY A 490 8.18 23.57 26.89
CA GLY A 490 8.38 23.68 28.34
C GLY A 490 8.44 22.35 29.10
N ASP A 491 8.79 21.24 28.42
CA ASP A 491 9.01 19.88 28.94
C ASP A 491 7.82 19.18 29.63
N MET A 492 6.76 19.91 29.96
CA MET A 492 5.52 19.36 30.49
C MET A 492 4.33 19.79 29.62
N TYR A 493 3.83 18.83 28.84
CA TYR A 493 2.74 19.03 27.89
C TYR A 493 1.86 17.78 27.81
N LEU A 494 0.63 17.95 27.32
CA LEU A 494 -0.26 16.85 26.95
C LEU A 494 -0.04 16.48 25.47
N ALA A 495 -0.35 15.25 25.10
CA ALA A 495 -0.38 14.85 23.70
C ALA A 495 -1.72 14.22 23.30
N ALA A 496 -2.14 14.50 22.08
CA ALA A 496 -3.28 13.88 21.43
C ALA A 496 -2.85 13.29 20.08
N HIS A 497 -3.26 12.06 19.78
CA HIS A 497 -3.13 11.50 18.44
C HIS A 497 -4.51 11.39 17.77
N VAL A 498 -4.75 12.25 16.77
CA VAL A 498 -6.01 12.41 16.04
C VAL A 498 -5.87 11.83 14.63
N ARG A 499 -6.45 10.65 14.40
CA ARG A 499 -6.45 9.93 13.12
C ARG A 499 -7.81 10.06 12.43
N THR A 500 -7.84 10.59 11.20
CA THR A 500 -9.08 10.81 10.43
C THR A 500 -9.05 10.23 9.01
N GLY A 501 -7.89 9.85 8.47
CA GLY A 501 -7.66 9.79 7.03
C GLY A 501 -8.19 8.59 6.23
N ASP A 502 -8.59 7.47 6.84
CA ASP A 502 -8.98 6.27 6.07
C ASP A 502 -10.00 5.32 6.73
N GLY A 503 -10.75 4.59 5.89
CA GLY A 503 -11.66 3.51 6.28
C GLY A 503 -12.63 3.90 7.40
N MET A 504 -12.71 3.05 8.44
CA MET A 504 -13.56 3.29 9.61
C MET A 504 -13.19 4.57 10.40
N PHE A 505 -11.96 5.08 10.28
CA PHE A 505 -11.57 6.32 10.94
C PHE A 505 -12.21 7.54 10.28
N ASN A 506 -12.34 7.53 8.95
CA ASN A 506 -13.05 8.57 8.21
C ASN A 506 -14.55 8.55 8.55
N GLU A 507 -15.16 7.35 8.61
CA GLU A 507 -16.58 7.18 8.97
C GLU A 507 -16.90 7.66 10.39
N ARG A 508 -15.96 7.52 11.34
CA ARG A 508 -16.15 7.84 12.77
C ARG A 508 -15.33 9.03 13.24
N GLN A 509 -14.87 9.88 12.33
CA GLN A 509 -13.92 10.95 12.65
C GLN A 509 -14.45 11.91 13.74
N GLN A 510 -15.74 12.28 13.69
CA GLN A 510 -16.34 13.18 14.69
C GLN A 510 -16.35 12.54 16.09
N ASP A 511 -16.84 11.31 16.20
CA ASP A 511 -16.90 10.60 17.49
C ASP A 511 -15.52 10.36 18.08
N ASN A 512 -14.56 9.93 17.25
CA ASN A 512 -13.19 9.68 17.69
C ASN A 512 -12.53 10.95 18.23
N VAL A 513 -12.64 12.06 17.50
CA VAL A 513 -12.06 13.34 17.89
C VAL A 513 -12.72 13.86 19.17
N ARG A 514 -14.06 13.76 19.27
CA ARG A 514 -14.81 14.11 20.47
C ARG A 514 -14.39 13.28 21.68
N HIS A 515 -14.22 11.96 21.53
CA HIS A 515 -13.72 11.09 22.58
C HIS A 515 -12.31 11.47 23.06
N ILE A 516 -11.42 11.85 22.14
CA ILE A 516 -10.07 12.30 22.49
C ILE A 516 -10.15 13.59 23.31
N TRP A 517 -10.92 14.57 22.85
CA TRP A 517 -11.09 15.85 23.54
C TRP A 517 -11.65 15.66 24.96
N TRP A 518 -12.69 14.83 25.11
CA TRP A 518 -13.28 14.48 26.40
C TRP A 518 -12.29 13.77 27.34
N ARG A 519 -11.52 12.80 26.83
CA ARG A 519 -10.52 12.09 27.64
C ARG A 519 -9.36 13.00 28.08
N LEU A 520 -8.96 14.00 27.27
CA LEU A 520 -7.96 14.97 27.72
C LEU A 520 -8.45 15.76 28.93
N LEU A 521 -9.66 16.29 28.86
CA LEU A 521 -10.22 17.10 29.94
C LEU A 521 -10.51 16.27 31.20
N ARG A 522 -11.11 15.09 31.02
CA ARG A 522 -11.48 14.24 32.15
C ARG A 522 -10.30 13.46 32.71
N ASP A 523 -9.63 12.67 31.88
CA ASP A 523 -8.65 11.68 32.34
C ASP A 523 -7.27 12.32 32.57
N ALA A 524 -6.90 13.39 31.84
CA ALA A 524 -5.61 14.06 32.01
C ALA A 524 -5.66 15.29 32.94
N LEU A 525 -6.78 16.03 32.96
CA LEU A 525 -6.93 17.28 33.73
C LEU A 525 -7.95 17.20 34.88
N GLY A 526 -8.71 16.11 34.98
CA GLY A 526 -9.62 15.87 36.11
C GLY A 526 -10.83 16.80 36.14
N PHE A 527 -11.28 17.33 35.00
CA PHE A 527 -12.58 18.00 34.92
C PHE A 527 -13.72 16.98 35.08
N ASP A 528 -14.80 17.38 35.73
CA ASP A 528 -16.02 16.55 35.79
C ASP A 528 -16.87 16.67 34.51
N ASP A 529 -17.77 15.70 34.30
CA ASP A 529 -18.61 15.63 33.10
C ASP A 529 -19.47 16.91 32.90
N GLY A 530 -19.85 17.61 33.98
CA GLY A 530 -20.63 18.84 33.92
C GLY A 530 -19.80 20.04 33.46
N GLU A 531 -18.58 20.18 33.97
CA GLU A 531 -17.60 21.19 33.53
C GLU A 531 -17.28 21.01 32.03
N ILE A 532 -17.04 19.77 31.60
CA ILE A 532 -16.72 19.46 30.20
C ILE A 532 -17.91 19.75 29.28
N LEU A 533 -19.14 19.40 29.69
CA LEU A 533 -20.35 19.75 28.94
C LEU A 533 -20.52 21.25 28.79
N ALA A 534 -20.28 22.04 29.83
CA ALA A 534 -20.37 23.50 29.76
C ALA A 534 -19.36 24.08 28.76
N MET A 535 -18.13 23.56 28.73
CA MET A 535 -17.13 23.93 27.73
C MET A 535 -17.55 23.53 26.31
N GLU A 536 -18.05 22.30 26.14
CA GLU A 536 -18.50 21.79 24.84
C GLU A 536 -19.69 22.58 24.27
N GLN A 537 -20.64 23.00 25.12
CA GLN A 537 -21.77 23.84 24.74
C GLN A 537 -21.34 25.20 24.20
N HIS A 538 -20.29 25.79 24.77
CA HIS A 538 -19.74 27.06 24.26
C HIS A 538 -19.13 26.90 22.86
N LEU A 539 -18.60 25.72 22.54
CA LEU A 539 -18.04 25.36 21.23
C LEU A 539 -19.10 25.05 20.17
N SER A 540 -20.35 24.73 20.54
CA SER A 540 -21.45 24.48 19.59
C SER A 540 -21.73 25.67 18.67
N ASN A 541 -21.38 26.89 19.09
CA ASN A 541 -21.45 28.10 18.27
C ASN A 541 -20.47 28.10 17.06
N ILE A 542 -19.55 27.13 16.99
CA ILE A 542 -18.50 26.99 15.97
C ILE A 542 -18.77 25.74 15.07
N ASN A 543 -20.02 25.27 14.96
CA ASN A 543 -20.39 24.05 14.22
C ASN A 543 -19.60 22.79 14.65
N TRP A 544 -19.27 22.68 15.94
CA TRP A 544 -18.51 21.55 16.51
C TRP A 544 -19.29 20.23 16.46
N THR A 545 -20.61 20.22 16.65
CA THR A 545 -21.41 18.99 16.65
C THR A 545 -22.78 19.12 15.96
N ALA A 546 -23.16 18.08 15.20
CA ALA A 546 -24.55 17.76 14.83
C ALA A 546 -25.17 16.69 15.76
N VAL A 547 -24.48 16.36 16.86
CA VAL A 547 -24.74 15.25 17.78
C VAL A 547 -25.37 15.78 19.08
N PRO A 548 -26.25 15.03 19.77
CA PRO A 548 -26.84 15.47 21.04
C PRO A 548 -25.79 15.84 22.09
N LEU A 549 -26.00 16.97 22.77
CA LEU A 549 -25.18 17.50 23.86
C LEU A 549 -25.33 16.66 25.15
N ALA A 550 -24.82 15.43 25.13
CA ALA A 550 -24.74 14.54 26.29
C ALA A 550 -23.33 13.96 26.43
N SER A 551 -22.90 13.66 27.66
CA SER A 551 -21.60 13.04 27.94
C SER A 551 -21.42 11.76 27.11
N PRO A 552 -20.31 11.60 26.37
CA PRO A 552 -20.07 10.40 25.59
C PRO A 552 -19.76 9.20 26.49
N THR A 553 -20.22 8.02 26.10
CA THR A 553 -19.87 6.77 26.77
C THR A 553 -18.42 6.38 26.45
N LEU A 554 -17.50 6.72 27.35
CA LEU A 554 -16.08 6.41 27.21
C LEU A 554 -15.75 5.03 27.80
N SER A 555 -15.43 4.08 26.92
CA SER A 555 -15.08 2.72 27.34
C SER A 555 -13.73 2.66 28.06
N PRO A 556 -13.61 1.96 29.20
CA PRO A 556 -12.34 1.84 29.90
C PRO A 556 -11.34 1.03 29.08
N ASP A 557 -10.07 1.44 29.09
CA ASP A 557 -8.99 0.68 28.47
C ASP A 557 -8.57 -0.48 29.40
N LEU A 558 -9.30 -1.60 29.31
CA LEU A 558 -9.10 -2.75 30.19
C LEU A 558 -7.66 -3.28 30.21
N PRO A 559 -6.93 -3.40 29.08
CA PRO A 559 -5.50 -3.70 29.11
C PRO A 559 -4.66 -2.74 29.95
N ALA A 560 -4.87 -1.43 29.82
CA ALA A 560 -4.10 -0.43 30.56
C ALA A 560 -4.41 -0.46 32.07
N LEU A 561 -5.65 -0.78 32.45
CA LEU A 561 -6.06 -0.94 33.86
C LEU A 561 -5.38 -2.12 34.57
N LYS A 562 -4.93 -3.14 33.83
CA LYS A 562 -4.19 -4.28 34.40
C LYS A 562 -2.75 -3.92 34.76
N VAL A 563 -2.22 -2.85 34.18
CA VAL A 563 -0.84 -2.38 34.37
C VAL A 563 -0.87 -0.86 34.60
N PRO A 564 -1.39 -0.40 35.75
CA PRO A 564 -1.49 1.03 36.04
C PRO A 564 -0.09 1.66 36.10
N HIS A 565 0.04 2.88 35.59
CA HIS A 565 1.25 3.67 35.82
C HIS A 565 1.18 4.36 37.19
N PRO A 566 2.32 4.76 37.78
CA PRO A 566 2.35 5.61 38.96
C PRO A 566 1.55 6.92 38.78
N PRO A 567 1.01 7.51 39.86
CA PRO A 567 0.37 8.81 39.81
C PRO A 567 1.30 9.88 39.20
N LEU A 568 0.75 10.72 38.33
CA LEU A 568 1.52 11.80 37.72
C LEU A 568 1.80 12.92 38.74
N PRO A 569 2.95 13.62 38.66
CA PRO A 569 3.27 14.73 39.56
C PRO A 569 2.25 15.87 39.41
N PRO A 570 2.02 16.75 40.40
CA PRO A 570 1.05 17.85 40.24
C PRO A 570 1.43 18.80 39.07
N LEU A 571 0.43 19.48 38.51
CA LEU A 571 0.66 20.50 37.48
C LEU A 571 1.34 21.74 38.09
N PRO A 572 2.32 22.34 37.41
CA PRO A 572 2.91 23.60 37.84
C PRO A 572 1.91 24.75 37.67
N SER A 573 2.10 25.83 38.42
CA SER A 573 1.27 27.03 38.33
C SER A 573 1.50 27.85 37.05
N SER A 574 2.60 27.60 36.34
CA SER A 574 2.98 28.29 35.10
C SER A 574 3.87 27.39 34.24
N PHE A 575 3.77 27.53 32.92
CA PHE A 575 4.58 26.80 31.94
C PHE A 575 5.57 27.74 31.26
N ASN A 576 6.84 27.33 31.16
CA ASN A 576 7.87 28.11 30.47
C ASN A 576 7.94 27.68 29.00
N ILE A 577 7.06 28.26 28.18
CA ILE A 577 6.88 27.89 26.78
C ILE A 577 7.75 28.79 25.91
N ASN A 578 8.65 28.20 25.14
CA ASN A 578 9.54 28.93 24.22
C ASN A 578 8.99 28.91 22.78
N HIS A 579 7.69 29.15 22.65
CA HIS A 579 6.99 29.26 21.38
C HIS A 579 5.74 30.13 21.59
N PRO A 580 5.37 31.02 20.64
CA PRO A 580 4.16 31.83 20.77
C PRO A 580 2.91 30.94 20.88
N CYS A 581 2.08 31.24 21.89
CA CYS A 581 0.73 30.71 22.04
C CYS A 581 -0.30 31.68 21.46
N ARG A 582 -1.53 31.20 21.23
CA ARG A 582 -2.64 32.06 20.83
C ARG A 582 -3.10 32.90 22.01
N ASP A 583 -3.35 34.18 21.77
CA ASP A 583 -4.09 35.03 22.71
C ASP A 583 -5.57 34.64 22.62
N LEU A 584 -6.05 33.84 23.58
CA LEU A 584 -7.46 33.51 23.71
C LEU A 584 -8.11 34.55 24.62
N SER A 585 -9.22 35.16 24.19
CA SER A 585 -9.99 36.15 24.96
C SER A 585 -10.20 35.74 26.43
N PRO A 586 -10.31 36.71 27.35
CA PRO A 586 -10.31 36.49 28.78
C PRO A 586 -11.68 35.96 29.26
N ASN A 587 -11.96 34.68 29.00
CA ASN A 587 -12.75 33.92 29.97
C ASN A 587 -11.82 33.55 31.14
N PRO A 588 -12.33 33.32 32.35
CA PRO A 588 -11.50 32.82 33.45
C PRO A 588 -11.09 31.39 33.11
N HIS A 589 -10.02 31.26 32.31
CA HIS A 589 -9.44 29.98 31.94
C HIS A 589 -8.93 29.34 33.22
N ASP A 590 -9.48 28.18 33.53
CA ASP A 590 -8.91 27.33 34.57
C ASP A 590 -7.42 27.14 34.26
N SER A 591 -6.56 27.38 35.26
CA SER A 591 -5.10 27.26 35.13
C SER A 591 -4.65 25.91 34.55
N ARG A 592 -5.44 24.85 34.73
CA ARG A 592 -5.21 23.51 34.14
C ARG A 592 -5.16 23.53 32.61
N LEU A 593 -5.90 24.43 31.94
CA LEU A 593 -5.96 24.55 30.48
C LEU A 593 -4.77 25.30 29.87
N SER A 594 -3.93 25.91 30.70
CA SER A 594 -2.69 26.58 30.25
C SER A 594 -1.57 25.60 29.90
N ILE A 595 -1.74 24.31 30.18
CA ILE A 595 -0.78 23.28 29.78
C ILE A 595 -0.70 23.21 28.24
N PRO A 596 0.51 23.15 27.66
CA PRO A 596 0.67 22.93 26.22
C PRO A 596 0.06 21.61 25.76
N LEU A 597 -0.53 21.63 24.57
CA LEU A 597 -1.08 20.45 23.91
C LEU A 597 -0.35 20.22 22.58
N PHE A 598 0.29 19.06 22.46
CA PHE A 598 0.84 18.58 21.20
C PHE A 598 -0.18 17.70 20.48
N VAL A 599 -0.53 18.01 19.23
CA VAL A 599 -1.47 17.23 18.43
C VAL A 599 -0.73 16.57 17.26
N SER A 600 -0.59 15.24 17.36
CA SER A 600 -0.16 14.37 16.27
C SER A 600 -1.38 14.02 15.41
N THR A 601 -1.34 14.29 14.11
CA THR A 601 -2.50 14.08 13.23
C THR A 601 -2.10 13.85 11.78
N ASP A 602 -2.93 13.12 11.05
CA ASP A 602 -2.83 12.92 9.60
C ASP A 602 -3.62 13.94 8.77
N ILE A 603 -4.24 14.93 9.42
CA ILE A 603 -4.89 16.07 8.76
C ILE A 603 -3.80 16.98 8.17
N PRO A 604 -3.81 17.28 6.85
CA PRO A 604 -2.78 18.11 6.22
C PRO A 604 -2.69 19.53 6.78
N ASP A 605 -3.84 20.20 6.96
CA ASP A 605 -3.93 21.59 7.43
C ASP A 605 -4.73 21.66 8.75
N PRO A 606 -4.16 21.20 9.88
CA PRO A 606 -4.93 20.99 11.10
C PRO A 606 -5.38 22.31 11.73
N ARG A 607 -4.66 23.42 11.53
CA ARG A 607 -5.00 24.74 12.10
C ARG A 607 -6.34 25.29 11.60
N THR A 608 -6.74 24.93 10.39
CA THR A 608 -7.99 25.38 9.76
C THR A 608 -9.07 24.29 9.75
N HIS A 609 -8.74 23.08 10.19
CA HIS A 609 -9.66 21.96 10.09
C HIS A 609 -10.75 22.03 11.17
N PRO A 610 -12.05 21.85 10.83
CA PRO A 610 -13.15 21.96 11.80
C PRO A 610 -13.01 21.02 13.00
N LEU A 611 -12.58 19.77 12.77
CA LEU A 611 -12.38 18.79 13.86
C LEU A 611 -11.30 19.20 14.88
N ILE A 612 -10.38 20.08 14.50
CA ILE A 612 -9.27 20.50 15.37
C ILE A 612 -9.60 21.80 16.13
N GLN A 613 -10.57 22.59 15.65
CA GLN A 613 -10.96 23.86 16.28
C GLN A 613 -11.26 23.76 17.78
N PRO A 614 -11.92 22.73 18.32
CA PRO A 614 -12.16 22.59 19.76
C PRO A 614 -10.89 22.56 20.60
N PHE A 615 -9.84 21.90 20.12
CA PHE A 615 -8.56 21.86 20.82
C PHE A 615 -7.95 23.26 20.82
N LEU A 616 -7.97 23.93 19.67
CA LEU A 616 -7.42 25.27 19.51
C LEU A 616 -8.18 26.35 20.31
N SER A 617 -9.47 26.15 20.54
CA SER A 617 -10.34 27.07 21.30
C SER A 617 -10.21 26.92 22.81
N ILE A 618 -9.76 25.75 23.28
CA ILE A 618 -9.70 25.40 24.71
C ILE A 618 -8.27 25.44 25.23
N PHE A 619 -7.30 25.03 24.42
CA PHE A 619 -5.88 25.01 24.76
C PHE A 619 -5.17 26.15 24.00
N PRO A 620 -4.84 27.28 24.66
CA PRO A 620 -4.19 28.43 24.00
C PRO A 620 -2.86 28.06 23.33
N CYS A 621 -2.15 27.10 23.93
CA CYS A 621 -0.85 26.61 23.52
C CYS A 621 -0.97 25.23 22.85
N THR A 622 -1.69 25.17 21.72
CA THR A 622 -1.78 23.95 20.90
C THR A 622 -0.75 23.98 19.77
N PHE A 623 0.08 22.93 19.69
CA PHE A 623 1.18 22.80 18.74
C PHE A 623 1.02 21.54 17.88
N PHE A 624 1.48 21.64 16.63
CA PHE A 624 1.63 20.56 15.67
C PHE A 624 3.11 20.41 15.34
N LEU A 625 3.50 19.24 14.84
CA LEU A 625 4.90 19.01 14.47
C LEU A 625 5.43 20.06 13.47
N SER A 626 4.57 20.56 12.57
CA SER A 626 4.90 21.59 11.58
C SER A 626 5.31 22.95 12.19
N ASP A 627 4.97 23.22 13.45
CA ASP A 627 5.35 24.46 14.13
C ASP A 627 6.85 24.50 14.48
N PHE A 628 7.49 23.33 14.55
CA PHE A 628 8.89 23.18 14.97
C PHE A 628 9.85 23.07 13.78
N ALA A 629 9.64 23.89 12.74
CA ALA A 629 10.42 23.84 11.51
C ALA A 629 11.93 24.02 11.76
N SER A 630 12.30 24.80 12.78
CA SER A 630 13.70 25.05 13.16
C SER A 630 14.39 23.79 13.70
N GLU A 631 13.71 23.05 14.55
CA GLU A 631 14.17 21.79 15.14
C GLU A 631 14.25 20.70 14.08
N LEU A 632 13.27 20.66 13.18
CA LEU A 632 13.16 19.69 12.09
C LEU A 632 14.12 19.95 10.93
N SER A 633 14.66 21.17 10.79
CA SER A 633 15.63 21.51 9.73
C SER A 633 16.90 20.65 9.77
N ARG A 634 17.23 20.10 10.96
CA ARG A 634 18.35 19.16 11.15
C ARG A 634 18.21 17.90 10.28
N MET A 635 17.01 17.58 9.82
CA MET A 635 16.72 16.42 8.96
C MET A 635 16.83 16.73 7.46
N ASP A 636 16.98 17.98 7.04
CA ASP A 636 16.93 18.39 5.63
C ASP A 636 18.04 17.73 4.77
N GLY A 637 19.22 17.54 5.37
CA GLY A 637 20.35 16.89 4.71
C GLY A 637 20.32 15.36 4.72
N LEU A 638 19.39 14.74 5.47
CA LEU A 638 19.39 13.29 5.63
C LEU A 638 18.97 12.58 4.33
N GLU A 639 19.79 11.63 3.91
CA GLU A 639 19.61 10.85 2.70
C GLU A 639 19.88 9.37 2.98
N ASN A 640 19.06 8.49 2.42
CA ASN A 640 19.28 7.07 2.52
C ASN A 640 20.30 6.63 1.49
N ARG A 641 21.44 6.10 1.94
CA ARG A 641 22.49 5.58 1.04
C ARG A 641 22.03 4.40 0.18
N TYR A 642 20.97 3.69 0.60
CA TYR A 642 20.42 2.58 -0.18
C TYR A 642 19.81 3.04 -1.50
N ASP A 643 19.06 4.15 -1.51
CA ASP A 643 18.25 4.55 -2.67
C ASP A 643 18.34 6.04 -3.04
N GLY A 644 19.22 6.80 -2.38
CA GLY A 644 19.43 8.24 -2.63
C GLY A 644 18.25 9.13 -2.23
N LEU A 645 17.25 8.62 -1.53
CA LEU A 645 16.07 9.40 -1.17
C LEU A 645 16.29 10.24 0.09
N LYS A 646 15.74 11.47 0.08
CA LYS A 646 15.70 12.31 1.28
C LYS A 646 14.80 11.69 2.34
N LEU A 647 15.34 11.60 3.56
CA LEU A 647 14.73 10.84 4.65
C LEU A 647 13.74 11.63 5.49
N LYS A 648 13.81 12.98 5.46
CA LYS A 648 12.99 13.84 6.34
C LYS A 648 11.53 13.44 6.29
N PHE A 649 10.96 13.34 5.09
CA PHE A 649 9.55 12.98 4.89
C PHE A 649 9.17 11.63 5.51
N PHE A 650 10.03 10.61 5.38
CA PHE A 650 9.78 9.26 5.92
C PHE A 650 9.93 9.19 7.44
N LEU A 651 10.74 10.08 8.03
CA LEU A 651 11.08 10.07 9.46
C LEU A 651 10.20 11.00 10.31
N LEU A 652 9.45 11.93 9.71
CA LEU A 652 8.54 12.83 10.45
C LEU A 652 7.55 12.08 11.36
N PRO A 653 6.85 11.01 10.93
CA PRO A 653 5.93 10.28 11.80
C PRO A 653 6.58 9.65 13.04
N PHE A 654 7.89 9.39 12.98
CA PHE A 654 8.65 8.87 14.12
C PHE A 654 8.93 9.95 15.14
N VAL A 655 9.35 11.14 14.69
CA VAL A 655 9.51 12.31 15.56
C VAL A 655 8.16 12.65 16.21
N ASP A 656 7.08 12.62 15.43
CA ASP A 656 5.71 12.84 15.92
C ASP A 656 5.35 11.88 17.06
N ALA A 657 5.56 10.57 16.84
CA ALA A 657 5.32 9.54 17.85
C ALA A 657 6.23 9.68 19.08
N MET A 658 7.50 10.07 18.90
CA MET A 658 8.45 10.28 19.99
C MET A 658 8.06 11.49 20.85
N VAL A 659 7.66 12.61 20.24
CA VAL A 659 7.16 13.79 20.95
C VAL A 659 5.88 13.44 21.71
N ALA A 660 4.92 12.78 21.07
CA ALA A 660 3.70 12.34 21.75
C ALA A 660 3.99 11.37 22.91
N GLY A 661 4.95 10.46 22.75
CA GLY A 661 5.36 9.51 23.79
C GLY A 661 6.09 10.16 24.97
N LYS A 662 6.76 11.30 24.79
CA LYS A 662 7.43 12.02 25.87
C LYS A 662 6.49 12.91 26.68
N ALA A 663 5.26 13.12 26.21
CA ALA A 663 4.26 13.93 26.91
C ALA A 663 3.98 13.42 28.33
N ARG A 664 3.50 14.32 29.18
CA ARG A 664 3.03 14.00 30.53
C ARG A 664 1.90 12.96 30.51
N TYR A 665 0.95 13.15 29.60
CA TYR A 665 -0.18 12.26 29.39
C TYR A 665 -0.54 12.26 27.91
N VAL A 666 -0.93 11.11 27.38
CA VAL A 666 -1.25 10.94 25.95
C VAL A 666 -2.59 10.24 25.75
N VAL A 667 -3.43 10.85 24.91
CA VAL A 667 -4.71 10.29 24.47
C VAL A 667 -4.66 10.01 22.97
N GLY A 668 -4.90 8.77 22.57
CA GLY A 668 -4.91 8.38 21.16
C GLY A 668 -6.30 8.04 20.63
N THR A 669 -6.44 8.08 19.31
CA THR A 669 -7.59 7.54 18.58
C THR A 669 -7.75 6.03 18.85
N GLU A 670 -8.94 5.62 19.28
CA GLU A 670 -9.28 4.21 19.54
C GLU A 670 -9.13 3.36 18.27
N GLY A 671 -8.61 2.14 18.42
CA GLY A 671 -8.38 1.21 17.30
C GLY A 671 -7.18 1.53 16.40
N SER A 672 -6.55 2.69 16.54
CA SER A 672 -5.33 3.03 15.80
C SER A 672 -4.11 2.31 16.36
N THR A 673 -3.36 1.65 15.48
CA THR A 673 -2.10 0.97 15.85
C THR A 673 -0.98 1.95 16.18
N PHE A 674 -1.01 3.18 15.63
CA PHE A 674 -0.13 4.28 16.04
C PHE A 674 -0.44 4.67 17.49
N SER A 675 -1.71 4.97 17.80
CA SER A 675 -2.14 5.35 19.15
C SER A 675 -1.73 4.32 20.19
N ALA A 676 -2.06 3.05 19.93
CA ALA A 676 -1.72 1.95 20.83
C ALA A 676 -0.20 1.86 21.03
N TYR A 677 0.61 2.02 19.97
CA TYR A 677 2.07 2.00 20.12
C TYR A 677 2.59 3.15 20.99
N VAL A 678 2.11 4.37 20.76
CA VAL A 678 2.52 5.54 21.55
C VAL A 678 2.11 5.37 23.01
N GLN A 679 0.86 5.01 23.29
CA GLN A 679 0.32 4.92 24.65
C GLN A 679 0.86 3.70 25.42
N ASP A 680 0.95 2.53 24.78
CA ASP A 680 1.26 1.28 25.45
C ASP A 680 2.77 1.04 25.58
N VAL A 681 3.55 1.55 24.63
CA VAL A 681 5.00 1.31 24.55
C VAL A 681 5.77 2.59 24.78
N LEU A 682 5.74 3.56 23.86
CA LEU A 682 6.63 4.73 23.93
C LEU A 682 6.43 5.54 25.22
N TRP A 683 5.20 5.89 25.54
CA TRP A 683 4.87 6.64 26.74
C TRP A 683 5.25 5.88 28.00
N ARG A 684 4.97 4.57 28.06
CA ARG A 684 5.37 3.76 29.21
C ARG A 684 6.90 3.70 29.35
N THR A 685 7.63 3.43 28.28
CA THR A 685 9.08 3.23 28.36
C THR A 685 9.86 4.52 28.57
N TYR A 686 9.45 5.64 27.97
CA TYR A 686 10.08 6.94 28.21
C TYR A 686 9.90 7.46 29.63
N HIS A 687 8.83 7.04 30.31
CA HIS A 687 8.60 7.33 31.73
C HIS A 687 9.12 6.23 32.68
N GLY A 688 9.78 5.20 32.15
CA GLY A 688 10.35 4.11 32.95
C GLY A 688 9.33 3.12 33.54
N TRP A 689 8.11 3.08 32.99
CA TRP A 689 7.02 2.22 33.44
C TRP A 689 6.92 0.91 32.66
N GLU A 690 6.17 -0.05 33.20
CA GLU A 690 5.83 -1.28 32.49
C GLU A 690 4.88 -0.98 31.32
N ILE A 691 5.16 -1.63 30.18
CA ILE A 691 4.35 -1.50 28.96
C ILE A 691 2.98 -2.17 29.11
N VAL A 692 2.00 -1.71 28.34
CA VAL A 692 0.70 -2.38 28.22
C VAL A 692 0.77 -3.43 27.11
N GLN A 693 0.34 -4.66 27.39
CA GLN A 693 0.30 -5.71 26.39
C GLN A 693 -1.12 -5.88 25.83
N ARG A 694 -1.28 -5.75 24.50
CA ARG A 694 -2.52 -6.10 23.79
C ARG A 694 -2.37 -7.41 23.01
N GLY A 695 -3.44 -8.22 22.98
CA GLY A 695 -3.49 -9.50 22.27
C GLY A 695 -3.44 -10.72 23.16
#